data_AF-A0A9P1SQK1-F1
#
_entry.id   AF-A0A9P1SQK1-F1
#
_cell.length_a   1.000
_cell.length_b   1.000
_cell.length_c   1.000
_cell.angle_alpha   90.00
_cell.angle_beta   90.00
_cell.angle_gamma   90.00
#
_symmetry.space_group_name_H-M   'P 1'
#
loop_
_entity.id
_entity.type
_entity.pdbx_description
1 polymer ?
#
loop_
_entity_poly.entity_id
_entity_poly.type
_entity_poly.pdbx_seq_one_letter_code
_entity_poly.pdbx_strand_id
1 'polypeptide(L)'
;MIKLDMTMLDSFKEDPNLRKLLFSGHFGLEKENIRVTFDGKLALTPHPAIFGPKEDNPYIKTDFSESQIEMITPVTDSIDSVYEWLENLHNIVSLRSENELLWPSSNPPILPAEEDIPIAEYKTPDSPDRKYREHLAKGYGKKIQLLSGIHYNFSFPEALIDGLYANISLPEESKQDFKNRLYLKVAKYFMKNRWLLIYLTGASPVYLADFSKTKHEESLPDGSSALRDGISLRNSNAGYKNKEALFVDYNSFDAYISSISNYIEAGKIESMREFYNPIRLKNAHTDQTVESLAEHGVEYLEIRSIDLNPLEPNGISKDELDFIHLFLIKGLLSEDRELCANNQQLADENENNIALNGLAQPSIKNCDNEDIPLADAGLLELDKMSDFIKSLRPEDTKLRAIIEKQKERLLHPEKTIAAQVKQQVTKEGYVDFHLNQAKTYMEETEALAYKLIGAEDMELSTQIIWKDAIARGIKVDVLDRAENFLRFQKGDHIEYVKQASKTSKDNYVSVLMMENKVVTKLVLAEHDIRVPFGDSFSDQALALEAFSLFEDKQIVVKPKSTNYGWGISIFKNKFTLEDYQEALNIAFSYDSSVIIEEFIPGDEFRFLVINDKVEAVLKRVPANVTGDGIHTVRELVEEKNTDPLRGTDHLKPLEKIRTGPEETLMLSMQNLSWDSIPKAEEIIYLRENSNVSTGGDSIDYTEEMDDYFKEIAIRATQVLDAKICGVDIIVPRETIDRDKHAIIELNFNPAMHMHCFPYQGEQKKIGDKILDFLFD
;
A
#
# COMPACT_ATOMS: atom_id res chain seq x y z
N MET A 1 8.50 -22.02 43.45
CA MET A 1 8.71 -21.61 42.06
C MET A 1 8.67 -22.86 41.20
N ILE A 2 7.54 -23.12 40.54
CA ILE A 2 7.47 -24.12 39.48
C ILE A 2 8.33 -23.57 38.34
N LYS A 3 9.35 -24.32 37.90
CA LYS A 3 10.21 -23.92 36.77
C LYS A 3 9.33 -23.92 35.51
N LEU A 4 8.89 -22.74 35.08
CA LEU A 4 8.07 -22.52 33.88
C LEU A 4 8.71 -23.11 32.60
N ASP A 5 10.02 -23.29 32.59
CA ASP A 5 10.80 -23.41 31.35
C ASP A 5 10.87 -24.84 30.79
N MET A 6 10.99 -25.87 31.64
CA MET A 6 10.96 -27.27 31.15
C MET A 6 9.53 -27.71 30.81
N THR A 7 8.53 -27.25 31.57
CA THR A 7 7.12 -27.62 31.36
C THR A 7 6.52 -27.00 30.09
N MET A 8 6.95 -25.80 29.70
CA MET A 8 6.37 -25.08 28.56
C MET A 8 6.85 -25.64 27.21
N LEU A 9 8.15 -25.93 27.05
CA LEU A 9 8.66 -26.52 25.82
C LEU A 9 8.07 -27.92 25.58
N ASP A 10 7.93 -28.73 26.64
CA ASP A 10 7.33 -30.06 26.53
C ASP A 10 5.83 -29.97 26.20
N SER A 11 5.10 -28.99 26.75
CA SER A 11 3.71 -28.71 26.34
C SER A 11 3.57 -28.48 24.84
N PHE A 12 4.51 -27.75 24.21
CA PHE A 12 4.50 -27.54 22.76
C PHE A 12 4.92 -28.78 21.96
N LYS A 13 5.79 -29.64 22.50
CA LYS A 13 6.12 -30.90 21.83
C LYS A 13 4.93 -31.86 21.81
N GLU A 14 4.20 -31.93 22.93
CA GLU A 14 3.10 -32.86 23.14
C GLU A 14 1.79 -32.40 22.47
N ASP A 15 1.53 -31.09 22.39
CA ASP A 15 0.31 -30.54 21.78
C ASP A 15 0.61 -29.83 20.42
N PRO A 16 0.26 -30.47 19.28
CA PRO A 16 0.45 -29.88 17.96
C PRO A 16 -0.33 -28.57 17.73
N ASN A 17 -1.47 -28.39 18.39
CA ASN A 17 -2.28 -27.18 18.25
C ASN A 17 -1.63 -26.01 18.97
N LEU A 18 -1.18 -26.20 20.22
CA LEU A 18 -0.41 -25.17 20.93
C LEU A 18 0.89 -24.84 20.20
N ARG A 19 1.54 -25.86 19.63
CA ARG A 19 2.73 -25.65 18.80
C ARG A 19 2.46 -24.79 17.57
N LYS A 20 1.34 -25.01 16.87
CA LYS A 20 0.95 -24.16 15.75
C LYS A 20 0.68 -22.73 16.22
N LEU A 21 -0.04 -22.58 17.33
CA LEU A 21 -0.42 -21.29 17.88
C LEU A 21 0.79 -20.45 18.36
N LEU A 22 1.85 -21.10 18.83
CA LEU A 22 3.10 -20.43 19.24
C LEU A 22 3.75 -19.60 18.12
N PHE A 23 3.62 -20.06 16.86
CA PHE A 23 4.16 -19.39 15.68
C PHE A 23 3.12 -18.55 14.93
N SER A 24 1.96 -18.32 15.54
CA SER A 24 0.97 -17.35 15.08
C SER A 24 0.90 -16.18 16.04
N GLY A 25 0.35 -15.07 15.58
CA GLY A 25 0.19 -13.88 16.40
C GLY A 25 -0.64 -12.84 15.67
N HIS A 26 -0.87 -11.73 16.35
CA HIS A 26 -1.41 -10.54 15.74
C HIS A 26 -0.31 -9.50 15.64
N PHE A 27 -0.20 -8.88 14.47
CA PHE A 27 0.90 -7.99 14.10
C PHE A 27 0.36 -6.63 13.68
N GLY A 28 1.00 -5.57 14.18
CA GLY A 28 0.81 -4.19 13.71
C GLY A 28 2.16 -3.50 13.57
N LEU A 29 2.27 -2.57 12.63
CA LEU A 29 3.47 -1.78 12.40
C LEU A 29 3.13 -0.30 12.41
N GLU A 30 4.01 0.49 13.02
CA GLU A 30 4.04 1.95 12.88
C GLU A 30 5.37 2.30 12.21
N LYS A 31 5.34 3.07 11.13
CA LYS A 31 6.54 3.51 10.41
C LYS A 31 6.53 5.01 10.29
N GLU A 32 7.56 5.63 10.85
CA GLU A 32 7.79 7.06 10.75
C GLU A 32 8.69 7.33 9.54
N ASN A 33 8.39 8.35 8.74
CA ASN A 33 9.28 8.89 7.71
C ASN A 33 9.28 10.41 7.78
N ILE A 34 10.40 11.01 7.42
CA ILE A 34 10.45 12.44 7.16
C ILE A 34 10.10 12.71 5.70
N ARG A 35 9.15 13.60 5.45
CA ARG A 35 8.91 14.17 4.13
C ARG A 35 10.02 15.14 3.77
N VAL A 36 10.59 14.99 2.58
CA VAL A 36 11.71 15.80 2.10
C VAL A 36 11.47 16.35 0.71
N THR A 37 12.11 17.47 0.43
CA THR A 37 12.20 18.04 -0.92
C THR A 37 13.17 17.24 -1.79
N PHE A 38 13.10 17.44 -3.11
CA PHE A 38 14.03 16.81 -4.08
C PHE A 38 15.51 17.22 -3.95
N ASP A 39 15.84 18.18 -3.08
CA ASP A 39 17.20 18.57 -2.70
C ASP A 39 17.60 18.06 -1.30
N GLY A 40 16.81 17.16 -0.71
CA GLY A 40 17.14 16.47 0.54
C GLY A 40 16.99 17.34 1.80
N LYS A 41 16.14 18.36 1.77
CA LYS A 41 15.79 19.19 2.93
C LYS A 41 14.46 18.75 3.53
N LEU A 42 14.29 18.99 4.82
CA LEU A 42 13.01 18.83 5.51
C LEU A 42 11.89 19.59 4.76
N ALA A 43 10.81 18.92 4.40
CA ALA A 43 9.65 19.58 3.81
C ALA A 43 8.94 20.44 4.87
N LEU A 44 8.77 21.73 4.62
CA LEU A 44 8.09 22.67 5.54
C LEU A 44 6.61 22.90 5.17
N THR A 45 6.10 22.10 4.25
CA THR A 45 4.70 22.12 3.82
C THR A 45 3.81 21.48 4.90
N PRO A 46 2.53 21.87 4.97
CA PRO A 46 1.55 21.22 5.85
C PRO A 46 1.38 19.72 5.54
N HIS A 47 0.78 18.98 6.48
CA HIS A 47 0.33 17.61 6.22
C HIS A 47 -0.59 17.58 4.97
N PRO A 48 -0.38 16.65 4.02
CA PRO A 48 -1.17 16.63 2.79
C PRO A 48 -2.67 16.53 3.06
N ALA A 49 -3.43 17.49 2.53
CA ALA A 49 -4.85 17.67 2.86
C ALA A 49 -5.72 16.45 2.52
N ILE A 50 -5.31 15.62 1.55
CA ILE A 50 -6.03 14.41 1.14
C ILE A 50 -6.12 13.37 2.26
N PHE A 51 -5.16 13.35 3.18
CA PHE A 51 -5.21 12.43 4.33
C PHE A 51 -6.20 12.86 5.41
N GLY A 52 -6.73 14.09 5.30
CA GLY A 52 -7.66 14.66 6.27
C GLY A 52 -6.98 14.97 7.61
N PRO A 53 -7.79 15.21 8.66
CA PRO A 53 -7.27 15.42 10.01
C PRO A 53 -6.64 14.14 10.58
N LYS A 54 -5.46 14.28 11.17
CA LYS A 54 -4.66 13.17 11.75
C LYS A 54 -5.37 12.45 12.89
N GLU A 55 -6.30 13.13 13.55
CA GLU A 55 -7.13 12.59 14.62
C GLU A 55 -8.19 11.62 14.11
N ASP A 56 -8.62 11.78 12.86
CA ASP A 56 -9.69 10.98 12.26
C ASP A 56 -9.14 9.85 11.38
N ASN A 57 -7.91 10.01 10.87
CA ASN A 57 -7.28 9.01 10.02
C ASN A 57 -6.59 7.92 10.86
N PRO A 58 -7.04 6.66 10.82
CA PRO A 58 -6.44 5.59 11.60
C PRO A 58 -5.09 5.10 11.04
N TYR A 59 -4.78 5.41 9.78
CA TYR A 59 -3.66 4.83 9.05
C TYR A 59 -2.51 5.80 8.82
N ILE A 60 -2.79 7.09 8.59
CA ILE A 60 -1.78 8.07 8.20
C ILE A 60 -1.90 9.29 9.13
N LYS A 61 -0.84 9.53 9.90
CA LYS A 61 -0.75 10.59 10.91
C LYS A 61 0.59 11.31 10.79
N THR A 62 0.96 12.05 11.83
CA THR A 62 2.32 12.53 12.04
C THR A 62 2.74 12.23 13.46
N ASP A 63 4.03 11.92 13.65
CA ASP A 63 4.63 11.84 14.98
C ASP A 63 4.90 13.26 15.52
N PHE A 64 6.13 13.63 15.89
CA PHE A 64 6.42 14.91 16.53
C PHE A 64 6.22 16.12 15.62
N SER A 65 6.77 16.04 14.40
CA SER A 65 6.80 17.15 13.44
C SER A 65 5.70 17.01 12.38
N GLU A 66 5.21 18.15 11.87
CA GLU A 66 4.29 18.17 10.73
C GLU A 66 4.91 17.51 9.48
N SER A 67 6.23 17.52 9.40
CA SER A 67 7.03 16.90 8.33
C SER A 67 7.32 15.41 8.56
N GLN A 68 7.00 14.86 9.74
CA GLN A 68 7.32 13.48 10.12
C GLN A 68 6.05 12.63 10.06
N ILE A 69 5.77 12.10 8.88
CA ILE A 69 4.58 11.29 8.61
C ILE A 69 4.70 9.93 9.30
N GLU A 70 3.61 9.46 9.89
CA GLU A 70 3.54 8.18 10.60
C GLU A 70 2.47 7.31 9.92
N MET A 71 2.89 6.15 9.43
CA MET A 71 2.03 5.14 8.81
C MET A 71 1.75 4.01 9.78
N ILE A 72 0.49 3.76 10.08
CA ILE A 72 0.03 2.80 11.09
C ILE A 72 -0.80 1.72 10.38
N THR A 73 -0.32 0.49 10.37
CA THR A 73 -1.06 -0.63 9.79
C THR A 73 -2.23 -1.02 10.70
N PRO A 74 -3.33 -1.56 10.15
CA PRO A 74 -4.25 -2.33 10.97
C PRO A 74 -3.56 -3.55 11.59
N VAL A 75 -4.19 -4.10 12.62
CA VAL A 75 -3.78 -5.39 13.19
C VAL A 75 -4.14 -6.51 12.21
N THR A 76 -3.19 -7.41 11.95
CA THR A 76 -3.37 -8.54 11.04
C THR A 76 -2.88 -9.85 11.67
N ASP A 77 -3.27 -10.99 11.10
CA ASP A 77 -2.95 -12.32 11.64
C ASP A 77 -1.66 -12.95 11.08
N SER A 78 -0.93 -12.22 10.22
CA SER A 78 0.30 -12.73 9.60
C SER A 78 1.30 -11.63 9.26
N ILE A 79 2.59 -12.00 9.23
CA ILE A 79 3.67 -11.09 8.82
C ILE A 79 3.54 -10.71 7.34
N ASP A 80 3.04 -11.60 6.49
CA ASP A 80 2.81 -11.28 5.08
C ASP A 80 1.76 -10.18 4.95
N SER A 81 0.61 -10.33 5.61
CA SER A 81 -0.47 -9.34 5.56
C SER A 81 -0.08 -7.98 6.15
N VAL A 82 0.63 -7.94 7.30
CA VAL A 82 1.06 -6.66 7.87
C VAL A 82 2.08 -5.95 6.99
N TYR A 83 2.95 -6.71 6.32
CA TYR A 83 3.93 -6.15 5.39
C TYR A 83 3.27 -5.60 4.12
N GLU A 84 2.28 -6.32 3.57
CA GLU A 84 1.48 -5.85 2.43
C GLU A 84 0.74 -4.54 2.78
N TRP A 85 0.19 -4.44 4.00
CA TRP A 85 -0.39 -3.19 4.49
C TRP A 85 0.63 -2.06 4.60
N LEU A 86 1.82 -2.34 5.15
CA LEU A 86 2.88 -1.34 5.26
C LEU A 86 3.32 -0.83 3.89
N GLU A 87 3.49 -1.73 2.92
CA GLU A 87 3.86 -1.39 1.54
C GLU A 87 2.77 -0.56 0.86
N ASN A 88 1.49 -0.94 1.02
CA ASN A 88 0.38 -0.16 0.51
C ASN A 88 0.33 1.25 1.12
N LEU A 89 0.54 1.39 2.44
CA LEU A 89 0.58 2.70 3.10
C LEU A 89 1.76 3.54 2.61
N HIS A 90 2.94 2.94 2.46
CA HIS A 90 4.11 3.62 1.92
C HIS A 90 3.84 4.14 0.50
N ASN A 91 3.29 3.28 -0.37
CA ASN A 91 2.96 3.63 -1.74
C ASN A 91 1.90 4.74 -1.81
N ILE A 92 0.85 4.64 -0.99
CA ILE A 92 -0.18 5.68 -0.89
C ILE A 92 0.43 7.01 -0.47
N VAL A 93 1.23 7.01 0.59
CA VAL A 93 1.82 8.25 1.11
C VAL A 93 2.76 8.88 0.10
N SER A 94 3.63 8.08 -0.55
CA SER A 94 4.56 8.54 -1.58
C SER A 94 3.81 9.18 -2.76
N LEU A 95 2.79 8.51 -3.32
CA LEU A 95 2.01 9.02 -4.46
C LEU A 95 1.15 10.24 -4.13
N ARG A 96 0.82 10.46 -2.85
CA ARG A 96 -0.06 11.53 -2.39
C ARG A 96 0.69 12.69 -1.72
N SER A 97 2.00 12.60 -1.58
CA SER A 97 2.88 13.68 -1.10
C SER A 97 3.46 14.43 -2.31
N GLU A 98 2.71 15.41 -2.81
CA GLU A 98 3.06 16.12 -4.04
C GLU A 98 4.39 16.89 -3.91
N ASN A 99 5.28 16.71 -4.88
CA ASN A 99 6.61 17.33 -4.96
C ASN A 99 7.57 17.00 -3.80
N GLU A 100 7.34 15.89 -3.12
CA GLU A 100 8.13 15.44 -1.97
C GLU A 100 8.48 13.96 -2.07
N LEU A 101 9.47 13.54 -1.30
CA LEU A 101 9.89 12.15 -1.17
C LEU A 101 9.85 11.74 0.30
N LEU A 102 9.85 10.44 0.55
CA LEU A 102 10.00 9.89 1.90
C LEU A 102 11.47 9.57 2.18
N TRP A 103 12.04 10.22 3.20
CA TRP A 103 13.42 9.98 3.62
C TRP A 103 13.58 8.57 4.19
N PRO A 104 14.52 7.75 3.66
CA PRO A 104 14.55 6.31 3.95
C PRO A 104 15.39 5.94 5.19
N SER A 105 15.91 6.91 5.95
CA SER A 105 16.81 6.65 7.08
C SER A 105 16.25 7.17 8.40
N SER A 106 16.59 6.47 9.48
CA SER A 106 16.26 6.89 10.86
C SER A 106 16.90 8.22 11.23
N ASN A 107 18.12 8.47 10.75
CA ASN A 107 18.79 9.74 10.98
C ASN A 107 18.26 10.76 9.95
N PRO A 108 18.02 12.02 10.35
CA PRO A 108 17.26 12.95 9.53
C PRO A 108 18.02 13.48 8.30
N PRO A 109 17.29 14.07 7.34
CA PRO A 109 17.84 14.81 6.19
C PRO A 109 18.44 16.15 6.63
N ILE A 110 18.69 17.06 5.68
CA ILE A 110 19.09 18.44 6.01
C ILE A 110 17.97 19.12 6.79
N LEU A 111 18.28 19.51 8.03
CA LEU A 111 17.34 20.19 8.92
C LEU A 111 17.53 21.71 8.87
N PRO A 112 16.45 22.49 9.02
CA PRO A 112 16.54 23.93 9.21
C PRO A 112 17.01 24.27 10.64
N ALA A 113 16.98 25.56 11.00
CA ALA A 113 17.16 25.97 12.38
C ALA A 113 16.07 25.34 13.28
N GLU A 114 16.35 25.21 14.57
CA GLU A 114 15.48 24.44 15.47
C GLU A 114 14.11 25.11 15.69
N GLU A 115 14.09 26.44 15.69
CA GLU A 115 12.89 27.26 15.72
C GLU A 115 11.97 27.01 14.51
N ASP A 116 12.54 26.68 13.35
CA ASP A 116 11.85 26.53 12.07
C ASP A 116 11.29 25.11 11.83
N ILE A 117 11.69 24.12 12.65
CA ILE A 117 11.09 22.77 12.59
C ILE A 117 9.63 22.87 13.06
N PRO A 118 8.65 22.52 12.21
CA PRO A 118 7.24 22.61 12.56
C PRO A 118 6.86 21.51 13.55
N ILE A 119 6.11 21.87 14.60
CA ILE A 119 5.45 20.88 15.46
C ILE A 119 4.17 20.44 14.75
N ALA A 120 3.80 19.16 14.87
CA ALA A 120 2.57 18.64 14.29
C ALA A 120 1.34 19.48 14.68
N GLU A 121 0.56 19.87 13.68
CA GLU A 121 -0.63 20.71 13.86
C GLU A 121 -1.90 19.86 13.96
N TYR A 122 -2.83 20.24 14.82
CA TYR A 122 -4.05 19.49 15.08
C TYR A 122 -5.28 20.36 14.80
N LYS A 123 -6.48 19.76 14.76
CA LYS A 123 -7.76 20.47 14.54
C LYS A 123 -7.91 21.72 15.41
N THR A 124 -7.36 21.69 16.62
CA THR A 124 -7.35 22.83 17.52
C THR A 124 -5.95 23.09 18.06
N PRO A 125 -5.54 24.37 18.21
CA PRO A 125 -4.24 24.72 18.80
C PRO A 125 -4.05 24.23 20.24
N ASP A 126 -5.17 24.01 20.95
CA ASP A 126 -5.21 23.57 22.35
C ASP A 126 -5.19 22.04 22.52
N SER A 127 -5.07 21.28 21.44
CA SER A 127 -5.01 19.82 21.44
C SER A 127 -3.99 19.31 22.48
N PRO A 128 -4.36 18.35 23.36
CA PRO A 128 -3.44 17.73 24.30
C PRO A 128 -2.19 17.15 23.62
N ASP A 129 -2.34 16.58 22.42
CA ASP A 129 -1.23 16.00 21.65
C ASP A 129 -0.25 17.05 21.13
N ARG A 130 -0.74 18.26 20.80
CA ARG A 130 0.11 19.40 20.42
C ARG A 130 0.87 19.93 21.62
N LYS A 131 0.18 20.15 22.74
CA LYS A 131 0.79 20.62 24.01
C LYS A 131 1.86 19.68 24.52
N TYR A 132 1.62 18.37 24.40
CA TYR A 132 2.62 17.35 24.71
C TYR A 132 3.88 17.49 23.86
N ARG A 133 3.76 17.69 22.55
CA ARG A 133 4.92 17.92 21.66
C ARG A 133 5.62 19.24 21.97
N GLU A 134 4.90 20.31 22.30
CA GLU A 134 5.49 21.56 22.77
C GLU A 134 6.27 21.39 24.07
N HIS A 135 5.81 20.52 24.99
CA HIS A 135 6.56 20.13 26.17
C HIS A 135 7.87 19.42 25.80
N LEU A 136 7.78 18.38 24.96
CA LEU A 136 8.95 17.62 24.49
C LEU A 136 9.98 18.53 23.79
N ALA A 137 9.51 19.47 22.96
CA ALA A 137 10.34 20.46 22.29
C ALA A 137 11.13 21.31 23.28
N LYS A 138 10.49 21.78 24.36
CA LYS A 138 11.16 22.55 25.43
C LYS A 138 12.11 21.68 26.25
N GLY A 139 11.76 20.41 26.46
CA GLY A 139 12.51 19.48 27.30
C GLY A 139 13.79 18.94 26.64
N TYR A 140 13.71 18.61 25.36
CA TYR A 140 14.72 17.83 24.63
C TYR A 140 15.25 18.52 23.36
N GLY A 141 14.59 19.58 22.90
CA GLY A 141 14.85 20.20 21.61
C GLY A 141 14.09 19.53 20.46
N LYS A 142 13.93 20.22 19.33
CA LYS A 142 13.14 19.69 18.19
C LYS A 142 13.93 18.78 17.27
N LYS A 143 15.24 19.00 17.10
CA LYS A 143 16.05 18.21 16.15
C LYS A 143 16.04 16.71 16.48
N ILE A 144 16.26 16.35 17.75
CA ILE A 144 16.35 14.95 18.18
C ILE A 144 15.04 14.17 17.99
N GLN A 145 13.90 14.88 18.00
CA GLN A 145 12.57 14.30 17.81
C GLN A 145 12.32 13.86 16.36
N LEU A 146 13.14 14.32 15.41
CA LEU A 146 13.09 13.89 14.01
C LEU A 146 13.79 12.55 13.77
N LEU A 147 14.33 11.89 14.80
CA LEU A 147 14.72 10.49 14.65
C LEU A 147 13.48 9.66 14.33
N SER A 148 13.49 8.99 13.18
CA SER A 148 12.39 8.14 12.74
C SER A 148 12.71 6.67 12.95
N GLY A 149 11.71 5.83 13.14
CA GLY A 149 11.90 4.38 13.23
C GLY A 149 10.65 3.59 12.87
N ILE A 150 10.72 2.30 13.19
CA ILE A 150 9.57 1.39 13.10
C ILE A 150 9.22 0.92 14.51
N HIS A 151 7.92 0.92 14.83
CA HIS A 151 7.40 0.21 15.98
C HIS A 151 6.78 -1.12 15.54
N TYR A 152 7.20 -2.21 16.17
CA TYR A 152 6.69 -3.55 15.92
C TYR A 152 5.75 -3.94 17.06
N ASN A 153 4.45 -3.99 16.76
CA ASN A 153 3.40 -4.34 17.70
C ASN A 153 3.03 -5.81 17.56
N PHE A 154 3.05 -6.56 18.67
CA PHE A 154 2.82 -7.99 18.67
C PHE A 154 2.02 -8.47 19.89
N SER A 155 1.03 -9.32 19.64
CA SER A 155 0.36 -10.10 20.68
C SER A 155 0.27 -11.57 20.34
N PHE A 156 0.38 -12.41 21.36
CA PHE A 156 0.05 -13.83 21.23
C PHE A 156 -1.45 -14.01 21.04
N PRO A 157 -1.90 -15.02 20.26
CA PRO A 157 -3.32 -15.32 20.13
C PRO A 157 -3.93 -15.72 21.48
N GLU A 158 -5.16 -15.29 21.76
CA GLU A 158 -5.85 -15.65 23.00
C GLU A 158 -5.97 -17.17 23.18
N ALA A 159 -6.15 -17.92 22.10
CA ALA A 159 -6.18 -19.38 22.12
C ALA A 159 -4.87 -20.01 22.63
N LEU A 160 -3.72 -19.37 22.35
CA LEU A 160 -2.42 -19.81 22.90
C LEU A 160 -2.39 -19.57 24.41
N ILE A 161 -2.81 -18.38 24.83
CA ILE A 161 -2.83 -17.97 26.24
C ILE A 161 -3.75 -18.89 27.05
N ASP A 162 -4.94 -19.18 26.54
CA ASP A 162 -5.91 -20.09 27.16
C ASP A 162 -5.33 -21.49 27.37
N GLY A 163 -4.69 -22.04 26.33
CA GLY A 163 -4.08 -23.36 26.42
C GLY A 163 -2.89 -23.43 27.37
N LEU A 164 -2.06 -22.39 27.40
CA LEU A 164 -0.97 -22.29 28.38
C LEU A 164 -1.53 -22.10 29.81
N TYR A 165 -2.54 -21.26 29.99
CA TYR A 165 -3.17 -21.04 31.30
C TYR A 165 -3.73 -22.34 31.88
N ALA A 166 -4.39 -23.16 31.06
CA ALA A 166 -4.92 -24.46 31.49
C ALA A 166 -3.81 -25.45 31.94
N ASN A 167 -2.61 -25.36 31.37
CA ASN A 167 -1.54 -26.33 31.58
C ASN A 167 -0.50 -25.92 32.63
N ILE A 168 -0.19 -24.62 32.75
CA ILE A 168 0.98 -24.13 33.50
C ILE A 168 0.70 -22.89 34.39
N SER A 169 -0.57 -22.52 34.59
CA SER A 169 -0.91 -21.47 35.57
C SER A 169 -0.58 -21.88 37.00
N LEU A 170 -0.36 -20.88 37.86
CA LEU A 170 -0.20 -21.10 39.29
C LEU A 170 -1.57 -21.32 39.96
N PRO A 171 -1.64 -22.06 41.07
CA PRO A 171 -2.87 -22.17 41.84
C PRO A 171 -3.42 -20.79 42.21
N GLU A 172 -4.73 -20.57 41.98
CA GLU A 172 -5.44 -19.32 42.28
C GLU A 172 -5.02 -18.08 41.45
N GLU A 173 -4.18 -18.26 40.42
CA GLU A 173 -3.79 -17.18 39.50
C GLU A 173 -4.92 -16.85 38.52
N SER A 174 -5.26 -15.57 38.38
CA SER A 174 -6.23 -15.12 37.39
C SER A 174 -5.65 -15.23 35.97
N LYS A 175 -6.52 -15.34 34.94
CA LYS A 175 -6.06 -15.35 33.55
C LYS A 175 -5.29 -14.06 33.20
N GLN A 176 -5.71 -12.91 33.73
CA GLN A 176 -5.05 -11.64 33.47
C GLN A 176 -3.65 -11.59 34.12
N ASP A 177 -3.51 -12.04 35.36
CA ASP A 177 -2.19 -12.10 36.03
C ASP A 177 -1.24 -13.05 35.30
N PHE A 178 -1.75 -14.19 34.84
CA PHE A 178 -1.01 -15.12 34.01
C PHE A 178 -0.52 -14.46 32.71
N LYS A 179 -1.43 -13.77 31.99
CA LYS A 179 -1.12 -13.04 30.75
C LYS A 179 -0.07 -11.96 30.99
N ASN A 180 -0.23 -11.16 32.05
CA ASN A 180 0.74 -10.14 32.47
C ASN A 180 2.12 -10.76 32.74
N ARG A 181 2.17 -11.89 33.46
CA ARG A 181 3.40 -12.62 33.76
C ARG A 181 4.08 -13.17 32.50
N LEU A 182 3.33 -13.67 31.52
CA LEU A 182 3.89 -14.10 30.24
C LEU A 182 4.53 -12.94 29.48
N TYR A 183 3.84 -11.81 29.36
CA TYR A 183 4.38 -10.64 28.66
C TYR A 183 5.59 -10.02 29.37
N LEU A 184 5.57 -9.95 30.70
CA LEU A 184 6.73 -9.52 31.49
C LEU A 184 7.93 -10.44 31.27
N LYS A 185 7.73 -11.76 31.18
CA LYS A 185 8.78 -12.72 30.86
C LYS A 185 9.43 -12.42 29.51
N VAL A 186 8.62 -12.20 28.47
CA VAL A 186 9.12 -11.83 27.13
C VAL A 186 9.85 -10.49 27.17
N ALA A 187 9.30 -9.49 27.87
CA ALA A 187 9.93 -8.18 28.02
C ALA A 187 11.28 -8.25 28.74
N LYS A 188 11.42 -9.07 29.79
CA LYS A 188 12.71 -9.30 30.48
C LYS A 188 13.75 -9.90 29.55
N TYR A 189 13.37 -10.93 28.78
CA TYR A 189 14.26 -11.51 27.78
C TYR A 189 14.68 -10.48 26.74
N PHE A 190 13.71 -9.72 26.21
CA PHE A 190 13.97 -8.69 25.22
C PHE A 190 14.93 -7.64 25.76
N MET A 191 14.62 -7.05 26.91
CA MET A 191 15.46 -6.02 27.53
C MET A 191 16.89 -6.53 27.70
N LYS A 192 17.08 -7.75 28.18
CA LYS A 192 18.43 -8.31 28.34
C LYS A 192 19.17 -8.50 27.01
N ASN A 193 18.48 -8.95 25.96
CA ASN A 193 19.12 -9.43 24.73
C ASN A 193 18.97 -8.47 23.53
N ARG A 194 18.36 -7.30 23.70
CA ARG A 194 18.12 -6.31 22.64
C ARG A 194 19.39 -5.84 21.90
N TRP A 195 20.56 -5.95 22.53
CA TRP A 195 21.84 -5.71 21.88
C TRP A 195 22.02 -6.57 20.62
N LEU A 196 21.51 -7.82 20.62
CA LEU A 196 21.60 -8.72 19.47
C LEU A 196 20.70 -8.23 18.34
N LEU A 197 19.49 -7.82 18.67
CA LEU A 197 18.56 -7.28 17.68
C LEU A 197 19.14 -6.00 17.05
N ILE A 198 19.63 -5.07 17.87
CA ILE A 198 20.27 -3.82 17.42
C ILE A 198 21.49 -4.10 16.54
N TYR A 199 22.33 -5.07 16.89
CA TYR A 199 23.48 -5.44 16.04
C TYR A 199 23.02 -5.94 14.65
N LEU A 200 21.98 -6.77 14.61
CA LEU A 200 21.55 -7.45 13.39
C LEU A 200 20.68 -6.58 12.47
N THR A 201 19.93 -5.63 13.04
CA THR A 201 18.95 -4.79 12.32
C THR A 201 19.29 -3.30 12.32
N GLY A 202 20.33 -2.86 13.04
CA GLY A 202 20.66 -1.45 13.09
C GLY A 202 21.18 -0.91 11.76
N ALA A 203 20.70 0.27 11.40
CA ALA A 203 20.80 0.81 10.04
C ALA A 203 21.09 2.32 10.01
N SER A 204 21.44 2.92 11.15
CA SER A 204 21.66 4.37 11.30
C SER A 204 23.11 4.76 11.70
N PRO A 205 24.17 4.24 11.04
CA PRO A 205 25.55 4.53 11.43
C PRO A 205 26.07 5.89 10.94
N VAL A 206 25.38 6.57 10.03
CA VAL A 206 25.80 7.81 9.38
C VAL A 206 24.79 8.93 9.59
N TYR A 207 25.25 10.17 9.67
CA TYR A 207 24.41 11.33 9.98
C TYR A 207 25.11 12.65 9.56
N LEU A 208 24.34 13.74 9.46
CA LEU A 208 24.91 15.07 9.22
C LEU A 208 25.67 15.59 10.45
N ALA A 209 26.81 16.25 10.24
CA ALA A 209 27.71 16.66 11.32
C ALA A 209 27.13 17.69 12.29
N ASP A 210 26.05 18.39 11.91
CA ASP A 210 25.33 19.38 12.72
C ASP A 210 24.09 18.80 13.43
N PHE A 211 23.80 17.50 13.23
CA PHE A 211 22.65 16.82 13.83
C PHE A 211 22.95 16.32 15.25
N SER A 212 23.98 15.49 15.40
CA SER A 212 24.40 14.90 16.68
C SER A 212 25.92 14.86 16.76
N LYS A 213 26.46 14.60 17.95
CA LYS A 213 27.91 14.52 18.20
C LYS A 213 28.24 13.38 19.16
N THR A 214 29.25 12.59 18.83
CA THR A 214 29.77 11.56 19.73
C THR A 214 31.28 11.38 19.57
N LYS A 215 31.93 10.87 20.62
CA LYS A 215 33.38 10.59 20.59
C LYS A 215 33.75 9.42 19.66
N HIS A 216 32.75 8.66 19.22
CA HIS A 216 32.90 7.50 18.35
C HIS A 216 32.79 7.86 16.86
N GLU A 217 32.70 9.14 16.52
CA GLU A 217 32.50 9.58 15.15
C GLU A 217 33.81 9.73 14.35
N GLU A 218 33.67 9.66 13.03
CA GLU A 218 34.68 10.05 12.04
C GLU A 218 34.03 10.87 10.93
N SER A 219 34.79 11.79 10.36
CA SER A 219 34.32 12.62 9.25
C SER A 219 34.41 11.85 7.93
N LEU A 220 33.35 11.94 7.14
CA LEU A 220 33.30 11.40 5.78
C LEU A 220 33.76 12.46 4.75
N PRO A 221 34.09 12.05 3.51
CA PRO A 221 34.59 12.96 2.47
C PRO A 221 33.65 14.12 2.10
N ASP A 222 32.34 13.92 2.24
CA ASP A 222 31.29 14.91 1.97
C ASP A 222 31.04 15.88 3.14
N GLY A 223 31.78 15.72 4.25
CA GLY A 223 31.61 16.53 5.46
C GLY A 223 30.53 16.01 6.41
N SER A 224 29.82 14.93 6.07
CA SER A 224 28.96 14.21 7.01
C SER A 224 29.79 13.41 8.02
N SER A 225 29.12 12.78 8.99
CA SER A 225 29.75 11.99 10.05
C SER A 225 29.27 10.54 10.01
N ALA A 226 30.15 9.62 10.39
CA ALA A 226 29.83 8.21 10.60
C ALA A 226 30.31 7.78 11.97
N LEU A 227 29.61 6.83 12.60
CA LEU A 227 30.17 6.06 13.70
C LEU A 227 31.32 5.21 13.15
N ARG A 228 32.52 5.32 13.72
CA ARG A 228 33.73 4.61 13.25
C ARG A 228 33.50 3.10 13.20
N ASP A 229 32.97 2.57 14.29
CA ASP A 229 32.71 1.14 14.47
C ASP A 229 31.24 0.87 14.82
N GLY A 230 30.35 1.86 14.67
CA GLY A 230 28.98 1.78 15.15
C GLY A 230 27.98 1.21 14.16
N ILE A 231 26.83 0.82 14.71
CA ILE A 231 25.72 0.19 14.00
C ILE A 231 24.49 1.11 13.96
N SER A 232 24.20 1.83 15.04
CA SER A 232 22.98 2.64 15.18
C SER A 232 23.21 3.85 16.06
N LEU A 233 23.16 5.06 15.50
CA LEU A 233 23.17 6.29 16.28
C LEU A 233 21.87 6.41 17.10
N ARG A 234 20.73 6.06 16.49
CA ARG A 234 19.40 6.18 17.10
C ARG A 234 19.27 5.42 18.42
N ASN A 235 19.81 4.20 18.50
CA ASN A 235 19.78 3.39 19.73
C ASN A 235 20.91 3.73 20.72
N SER A 236 21.85 4.61 20.37
CA SER A 236 22.94 5.01 21.26
C SER A 236 22.54 6.11 22.25
N ASN A 237 23.44 6.45 23.17
CA ASN A 237 23.32 7.62 24.04
C ASN A 237 23.39 8.97 23.32
N ALA A 238 23.79 8.99 22.03
CA ALA A 238 23.76 10.17 21.17
C ALA A 238 22.46 10.26 20.34
N GLY A 239 21.57 9.27 20.49
CA GLY A 239 20.20 9.26 19.99
C GLY A 239 19.21 9.79 21.05
N TYR A 240 17.94 9.39 20.94
CA TYR A 240 16.90 9.82 21.87
C TYR A 240 16.85 8.91 23.10
N LYS A 241 16.99 9.51 24.29
CA LYS A 241 16.85 8.86 25.61
C LYS A 241 16.19 9.83 26.60
N ASN A 242 15.58 9.30 27.66
CA ASN A 242 15.18 10.16 28.79
C ASN A 242 16.42 10.82 29.43
N LYS A 243 16.21 11.94 30.15
CA LYS A 243 17.29 12.74 30.76
C LYS A 243 18.05 11.98 31.85
N GLU A 244 17.37 11.06 32.52
CA GLU A 244 17.91 10.16 33.52
C GLU A 244 17.60 8.71 33.12
N ALA A 245 18.43 7.77 33.55
CA ALA A 245 18.12 6.35 33.43
C ALA A 245 16.98 5.99 34.39
N LEU A 246 15.94 5.32 33.88
CA LEU A 246 14.73 4.95 34.60
C LEU A 246 14.60 3.42 34.57
N PHE A 247 14.79 2.77 35.71
CA PHE A 247 14.77 1.31 35.84
C PHE A 247 13.48 0.85 36.52
N VAL A 248 12.63 0.16 35.77
CA VAL A 248 11.33 -0.35 36.26
C VAL A 248 11.45 -1.78 36.75
N ASP A 249 10.63 -2.17 37.73
CA ASP A 249 10.63 -3.53 38.27
C ASP A 249 9.79 -4.47 37.39
N TYR A 250 10.44 -5.41 36.70
CA TYR A 250 9.78 -6.40 35.83
C TYR A 250 9.40 -7.71 36.56
N ASN A 251 9.58 -7.79 37.89
CA ASN A 251 9.30 -9.03 38.64
C ASN A 251 7.81 -9.29 38.84
N SER A 252 6.98 -8.25 38.88
CA SER A 252 5.52 -8.35 38.92
C SER A 252 4.88 -7.19 38.20
N PHE A 253 3.63 -7.37 37.76
CA PHE A 253 2.90 -6.33 37.05
C PHE A 253 2.63 -5.11 37.94
N ASP A 254 2.23 -5.32 39.19
CA ASP A 254 2.02 -4.24 40.15
C ASP A 254 3.30 -3.43 40.42
N ALA A 255 4.45 -4.10 40.52
CA ALA A 255 5.73 -3.43 40.72
C ALA A 255 6.17 -2.62 39.48
N TYR A 256 5.88 -3.12 38.28
CA TYR A 256 6.10 -2.40 37.03
C TYR A 256 5.27 -1.11 36.99
N ILE A 257 3.96 -1.22 37.23
CA ILE A 257 3.03 -0.08 37.29
C ILE A 257 3.46 0.92 38.36
N SER A 258 3.78 0.44 39.56
CA SER A 258 4.22 1.29 40.67
C SER A 258 5.52 2.04 40.35
N SER A 259 6.45 1.41 39.64
CA SER A 259 7.71 2.05 39.23
C SER A 259 7.47 3.27 38.33
N ILE A 260 6.61 3.11 37.31
CA ILE A 260 6.26 4.21 36.39
C ILE A 260 5.49 5.30 37.12
N SER A 261 4.50 4.93 37.94
CA SER A 261 3.71 5.88 38.75
C SER A 261 4.60 6.74 39.63
N ASN A 262 5.58 6.13 40.32
CA ASN A 262 6.54 6.84 41.15
C ASN A 262 7.41 7.84 40.36
N TYR A 263 7.75 7.54 39.10
CA TYR A 263 8.50 8.48 38.26
C TYR A 263 7.67 9.67 37.80
N ILE A 264 6.37 9.46 37.55
CA ILE A 264 5.43 10.53 37.24
C ILE A 264 5.22 11.42 38.48
N GLU A 265 4.95 10.84 39.64
CA GLU A 265 4.77 11.57 40.90
C GLU A 265 6.02 12.37 41.30
N ALA A 266 7.20 11.82 41.03
CA ALA A 266 8.48 12.49 41.27
C ALA A 266 8.81 13.57 40.22
N GLY A 267 7.98 13.75 39.18
CA GLY A 267 8.20 14.73 38.11
C GLY A 267 9.41 14.41 37.23
N LYS A 268 9.85 13.15 37.17
CA LYS A 268 10.93 12.70 36.27
C LYS A 268 10.47 12.58 34.81
N ILE A 269 9.20 12.27 34.65
CA ILE A 269 8.44 12.21 33.39
C ILE A 269 7.05 12.79 33.64
N GLU A 270 6.43 13.43 32.65
CA GLU A 270 5.07 13.99 32.76
C GLU A 270 4.01 12.89 32.64
N SER A 271 4.28 11.85 31.86
CA SER A 271 3.34 10.74 31.63
C SER A 271 4.05 9.47 31.18
N MET A 272 3.32 8.36 31.15
CA MET A 272 3.81 7.09 30.59
C MET A 272 4.27 7.21 29.13
N ARG A 273 3.68 8.14 28.36
CA ARG A 273 4.06 8.38 26.95
C ARG A 273 5.50 8.84 26.81
N GLU A 274 6.01 9.59 27.80
CA GLU A 274 7.37 10.12 27.84
C GLU A 274 8.40 9.06 28.27
N PHE A 275 7.98 7.98 28.95
CA PHE A 275 8.89 6.91 29.37
C PHE A 275 9.46 6.17 28.16
N TYR A 276 10.68 6.52 27.76
CA TYR A 276 11.34 5.96 26.59
C TYR A 276 11.96 4.61 26.96
N ASN A 277 11.42 3.55 26.38
CA ASN A 277 11.87 2.19 26.62
C ASN A 277 11.91 1.41 25.30
N PRO A 278 12.92 0.55 25.06
CA PRO A 278 13.02 -0.24 23.83
C PRO A 278 11.85 -1.21 23.59
N ILE A 279 11.18 -1.65 24.66
CA ILE A 279 9.93 -2.42 24.61
C ILE A 279 8.90 -1.84 25.58
N ARG A 280 7.65 -1.71 25.15
CA ARG A 280 6.55 -1.22 26.00
C ARG A 280 5.45 -2.28 26.14
N LEU A 281 4.87 -2.32 27.34
CA LEU A 281 3.67 -3.10 27.63
C LEU A 281 2.45 -2.23 27.33
N LYS A 282 1.52 -2.74 26.53
CA LYS A 282 0.41 -1.95 25.99
C LYS A 282 -0.91 -2.71 26.12
N ASN A 283 -2.01 -1.96 26.13
CA ASN A 283 -3.37 -2.47 26.00
C ASN A 283 -4.03 -1.80 24.77
N ALA A 284 -5.14 -2.34 24.27
CA ALA A 284 -5.85 -1.80 23.10
C ALA A 284 -6.73 -0.56 23.42
N HIS A 285 -6.70 -0.07 24.66
CA HIS A 285 -7.49 1.09 25.07
C HIS A 285 -6.83 2.40 24.63
N THR A 286 -7.63 3.42 24.31
CA THR A 286 -7.16 4.60 23.56
C THR A 286 -6.38 5.60 24.39
N ASP A 287 -6.49 5.57 25.71
CA ASP A 287 -5.92 6.57 26.61
C ASP A 287 -4.44 6.31 26.96
N GLN A 288 -3.97 5.05 26.83
CA GLN A 288 -2.56 4.65 26.99
C GLN A 288 -1.91 5.22 28.27
N THR A 289 -2.70 5.29 29.35
CA THR A 289 -2.32 5.80 30.66
C THR A 289 -1.79 4.67 31.55
N VAL A 290 -1.10 5.03 32.64
CA VAL A 290 -0.65 4.04 33.63
C VAL A 290 -1.86 3.38 34.30
N GLU A 291 -2.90 4.16 34.56
CA GLU A 291 -4.15 3.73 35.17
C GLU A 291 -4.88 2.70 34.28
N SER A 292 -4.99 2.98 32.98
CA SER A 292 -5.58 2.07 32.00
C SER A 292 -4.81 0.76 31.90
N LEU A 293 -3.47 0.83 31.87
CA LEU A 293 -2.66 -0.38 31.88
C LEU A 293 -2.86 -1.16 33.18
N ALA A 294 -2.89 -0.49 34.34
CA ALA A 294 -3.11 -1.11 35.63
C ALA A 294 -4.49 -1.81 35.73
N GLU A 295 -5.54 -1.21 35.17
CA GLU A 295 -6.89 -1.75 35.19
C GLU A 295 -7.09 -2.94 34.26
N HIS A 296 -6.58 -2.84 33.02
CA HIS A 296 -6.86 -3.82 31.96
C HIS A 296 -5.74 -4.85 31.76
N GLY A 297 -4.55 -4.60 32.31
CA GLY A 297 -3.38 -5.43 32.11
C GLY A 297 -2.82 -5.35 30.69
N VAL A 298 -1.82 -6.20 30.42
CA VAL A 298 -1.10 -6.21 29.14
C VAL A 298 -1.88 -7.01 28.11
N GLU A 299 -2.06 -6.44 26.91
CA GLU A 299 -2.64 -7.13 25.77
C GLU A 299 -1.64 -7.41 24.66
N TYR A 300 -0.66 -6.50 24.46
CA TYR A 300 0.38 -6.63 23.44
C TYR A 300 1.70 -5.95 23.85
N LEU A 301 2.75 -6.23 23.07
CA LEU A 301 4.09 -5.63 23.19
C LEU A 301 4.34 -4.68 22.02
N GLU A 302 4.95 -3.53 22.29
CA GLU A 302 5.43 -2.57 21.28
C GLU A 302 6.96 -2.50 21.35
N ILE A 303 7.65 -2.94 20.29
CA ILE A 303 9.12 -2.88 20.15
C ILE A 303 9.48 -1.59 19.40
N ARG A 304 10.35 -0.74 19.96
CA ARG A 304 10.65 0.60 19.42
C ARG A 304 12.08 0.76 18.89
N SER A 305 12.96 -0.21 19.12
CA SER A 305 14.40 -0.12 18.80
C SER A 305 14.74 -0.34 17.32
N ILE A 306 13.75 -0.49 16.44
CA ILE A 306 13.96 -0.81 15.02
C ILE A 306 14.26 0.47 14.24
N ASP A 307 15.43 0.52 13.62
CA ASP A 307 15.80 1.59 12.70
C ASP A 307 15.12 1.39 11.33
N LEU A 308 14.95 2.47 10.57
CA LEU A 308 14.67 2.38 9.15
C LEU A 308 15.92 1.86 8.43
N ASN A 309 15.75 0.76 7.70
CA ASN A 309 16.75 0.20 6.80
C ASN A 309 16.67 0.91 5.43
N PRO A 310 17.63 1.78 5.07
CA PRO A 310 17.57 2.54 3.82
C PRO A 310 17.88 1.69 2.57
N LEU A 311 18.17 0.39 2.76
CA LEU A 311 18.36 -0.58 1.67
C LEU A 311 17.05 -1.30 1.32
N GLU A 312 15.99 -1.12 2.10
CA GLU A 312 14.67 -1.71 1.88
C GLU A 312 13.64 -0.59 1.61
N PRO A 313 12.79 -0.70 0.57
CA PRO A 313 11.79 0.34 0.25
C PRO A 313 10.85 0.63 1.42
N ASN A 314 10.43 -0.44 2.11
CA ASN A 314 9.54 -0.33 3.25
C ASN A 314 10.26 0.00 4.57
N GLY A 315 11.57 0.26 4.55
CA GLY A 315 12.38 0.53 5.74
C GLY A 315 12.64 -0.70 6.63
N ILE A 316 12.11 -1.87 6.25
CA ILE A 316 12.33 -3.17 6.88
C ILE A 316 11.98 -4.27 5.87
N SER A 317 12.62 -5.44 5.97
CA SER A 317 12.29 -6.62 5.16
C SER A 317 11.35 -7.59 5.89
N LYS A 318 10.65 -8.46 5.14
CA LYS A 318 9.86 -9.56 5.72
C LYS A 318 10.71 -10.51 6.58
N ASP A 319 11.96 -10.79 6.17
CA ASP A 319 12.90 -11.61 6.94
C ASP A 319 13.21 -11.02 8.32
N GLU A 320 13.31 -9.69 8.42
CA GLU A 320 13.52 -8.99 9.69
C GLU A 320 12.29 -9.09 10.59
N LEU A 321 11.08 -8.94 10.03
CA LEU A 321 9.83 -9.13 10.78
C LEU A 321 9.69 -10.56 11.33
N ASP A 322 10.00 -11.56 10.50
CA ASP A 322 10.02 -12.98 10.90
C ASP A 322 11.06 -13.24 12.00
N PHE A 323 12.23 -12.62 11.90
CA PHE A 323 13.27 -12.73 12.92
C PHE A 323 12.86 -12.07 14.24
N ILE A 324 12.24 -10.88 14.22
CA ILE A 324 11.73 -10.21 15.42
C ILE A 324 10.68 -11.08 16.10
N HIS A 325 9.74 -11.66 15.34
CA HIS A 325 8.74 -12.60 15.88
C HIS A 325 9.41 -13.80 16.56
N LEU A 326 10.39 -14.42 15.90
CA LEU A 326 11.16 -15.52 16.46
C LEU A 326 11.89 -15.12 17.75
N PHE A 327 12.42 -13.90 17.81
CA PHE A 327 13.07 -13.34 18.99
C PHE A 327 12.10 -13.21 20.18
N LEU A 328 10.84 -12.82 19.93
CA LEU A 328 9.79 -12.76 20.95
C LEU A 328 9.34 -14.15 21.42
N ILE A 329 9.17 -15.11 20.50
CA ILE A 329 8.92 -16.52 20.83
C ILE A 329 10.06 -17.08 21.69
N LYS A 330 11.31 -16.77 21.34
CA LYS A 330 12.47 -17.16 22.14
C LYS A 330 12.37 -16.58 23.55
N GLY A 331 11.89 -15.35 23.72
CA GLY A 331 11.63 -14.76 25.03
C GLY A 331 10.65 -15.55 25.86
N LEU A 332 9.55 -16.01 25.26
CA LEU A 332 8.56 -16.85 25.94
C LEU A 332 9.15 -18.20 26.38
N LEU A 333 9.97 -18.82 25.53
CA LEU A 333 10.62 -20.12 25.77
C LEU A 333 11.89 -20.05 26.62
N SER A 334 12.38 -18.86 26.95
CA SER A 334 13.63 -18.69 27.73
C SER A 334 13.40 -18.83 29.22
N GLU A 335 14.48 -19.01 29.98
CA GLU A 335 14.39 -19.03 31.43
C GLU A 335 13.88 -17.70 31.98
N ASP A 336 12.90 -17.77 32.88
CA ASP A 336 12.37 -16.58 33.55
C ASP A 336 13.33 -16.09 34.65
N ARG A 337 14.34 -15.30 34.25
CA ARG A 337 15.34 -14.72 35.16
C ARG A 337 14.92 -13.32 35.62
N GLU A 338 15.29 -12.97 36.84
CA GLU A 338 15.09 -11.64 37.40
C GLU A 338 15.92 -10.58 36.63
N LEU A 339 15.31 -9.42 36.38
CA LEU A 339 15.92 -8.26 35.73
C LEU A 339 16.02 -7.09 36.72
N CYS A 340 16.91 -7.24 37.70
CA CYS A 340 17.17 -6.19 38.70
C CYS A 340 17.81 -4.93 38.07
N ALA A 341 17.82 -3.82 38.80
CA ALA A 341 18.35 -2.54 38.32
C ALA A 341 19.80 -2.63 37.81
N ASN A 342 20.67 -3.39 38.50
CA ASN A 342 22.05 -3.61 38.03
C ASN A 342 22.10 -4.34 36.68
N ASN A 343 21.24 -5.35 36.47
CA ASN A 343 21.17 -6.06 35.20
C ASN A 343 20.57 -5.20 34.08
N GLN A 344 19.64 -4.29 34.41
CA GLN A 344 19.13 -3.30 33.45
C GLN A 344 20.23 -2.33 33.04
N GLN A 345 21.01 -1.82 34.01
CA GLN A 345 22.16 -0.97 33.71
C GLN A 345 23.18 -1.68 32.81
N LEU A 346 23.53 -2.95 33.10
CA LEU A 346 24.43 -3.73 32.23
C LEU A 346 23.84 -3.91 30.83
N ALA A 347 22.52 -4.10 30.72
CA ALA A 347 21.86 -4.20 29.42
C ALA A 347 21.87 -2.86 28.65
N ASP A 348 21.73 -1.72 29.32
CA ASP A 348 21.89 -0.38 28.74
C ASP A 348 23.33 -0.14 28.27
N GLU A 349 24.32 -0.56 29.07
CA GLU A 349 25.74 -0.49 28.71
C GLU A 349 26.05 -1.35 27.47
N ASN A 350 25.51 -2.57 27.41
CA ASN A 350 25.63 -3.45 26.25
C ASN A 350 24.98 -2.85 25.01
N GLU A 351 23.73 -2.39 25.12
CA GLU A 351 23.02 -1.71 24.03
C GLU A 351 23.87 -0.55 23.48
N ASN A 352 24.31 0.35 24.36
CA ASN A 352 25.06 1.52 23.93
C ASN A 352 26.42 1.16 23.32
N ASN A 353 27.12 0.16 23.88
CA ASN A 353 28.40 -0.31 23.35
C ASN A 353 28.23 -0.94 21.96
N ILE A 354 27.19 -1.75 21.75
CA ILE A 354 26.91 -2.36 20.45
C ILE A 354 26.44 -1.32 19.44
N ALA A 355 25.59 -0.38 19.85
CA ALA A 355 25.13 0.71 19.01
C ALA A 355 26.31 1.55 18.47
N LEU A 356 27.31 1.85 19.30
CA LEU A 356 28.45 2.71 18.97
C LEU A 356 29.69 1.98 18.43
N ASN A 357 29.87 0.69 18.74
CA ASN A 357 31.09 -0.06 18.43
C ASN A 357 30.84 -1.46 17.84
N GLY A 358 29.60 -1.86 17.50
CA GLY A 358 29.26 -3.22 17.09
C GLY A 358 30.09 -3.79 15.91
N LEU A 359 30.52 -2.97 14.96
CA LEU A 359 31.38 -3.42 13.83
C LEU A 359 32.77 -3.87 14.29
N ALA A 360 33.28 -3.32 15.40
CA ALA A 360 34.53 -3.76 16.02
C ALA A 360 34.39 -5.06 16.81
N GLN A 361 33.18 -5.66 16.88
CA GLN A 361 32.91 -6.89 17.62
C GLN A 361 33.36 -6.84 19.09
N PRO A 362 32.92 -5.83 19.87
CA PRO A 362 33.33 -5.71 21.26
C PRO A 362 32.74 -6.86 22.10
N SER A 363 33.26 -7.07 23.30
CA SER A 363 32.57 -7.94 24.25
C SER A 363 31.29 -7.28 24.79
N ILE A 364 30.31 -8.11 25.15
CA ILE A 364 29.15 -7.74 25.97
C ILE A 364 29.33 -8.29 27.39
N LYS A 365 28.61 -7.72 28.35
CA LYS A 365 28.59 -8.18 29.73
C LYS A 365 27.39 -9.06 30.02
N ASN A 366 27.59 -10.22 30.64
CA ASN A 366 26.50 -11.05 31.14
C ASN A 366 25.97 -10.55 32.50
N CYS A 367 24.97 -11.24 33.06
CA CYS A 367 24.39 -10.88 34.37
C CYS A 367 25.36 -11.06 35.54
N ASP A 368 26.43 -11.81 35.36
CA ASP A 368 27.51 -11.99 36.34
C ASP A 368 28.63 -10.94 36.15
N ASN A 369 28.40 -9.95 35.28
CA ASN A 369 29.33 -8.88 34.89
C ASN A 369 30.64 -9.42 34.29
N GLU A 370 30.58 -10.57 33.63
CA GLU A 370 31.67 -11.16 32.87
C GLU A 370 31.60 -10.73 31.41
N ASP A 371 32.75 -10.43 30.82
CA ASP A 371 32.86 -10.11 29.40
C ASP A 371 32.77 -11.39 28.55
N ILE A 372 31.86 -11.38 27.59
CA ILE A 372 31.66 -12.43 26.58
C ILE A 372 31.82 -11.79 25.19
N PRO A 373 32.62 -12.37 24.29
CA PRO A 373 32.71 -11.88 22.91
C PRO A 373 31.33 -11.79 22.25
N LEU A 374 31.04 -10.69 21.53
CA LEU A 374 29.75 -10.46 20.87
C LEU A 374 29.32 -11.63 19.98
N ALA A 375 30.24 -12.10 19.12
CA ALA A 375 29.98 -13.21 18.22
C ALA A 375 29.58 -14.48 18.99
N ASP A 376 30.31 -14.84 20.05
CA ASP A 376 30.04 -16.04 20.86
C ASP A 376 28.68 -15.94 21.56
N ALA A 377 28.37 -14.77 22.14
CA ALA A 377 27.08 -14.54 22.77
C ALA A 377 25.91 -14.58 21.77
N GLY A 378 26.09 -13.98 20.58
CA GLY A 378 25.09 -13.93 19.53
C GLY A 378 24.83 -15.30 18.92
N LEU A 379 25.89 -16.03 18.59
CA LEU A 379 25.80 -17.40 18.07
C LEU A 379 25.10 -18.32 19.07
N LEU A 380 25.40 -18.20 20.36
CA LEU A 380 24.72 -18.97 21.40
C LEU A 380 23.20 -18.73 21.42
N GLU A 381 22.75 -17.47 21.31
CA GLU A 381 21.31 -17.17 21.26
C GLU A 381 20.65 -17.66 19.96
N LEU A 382 21.33 -17.51 18.82
CA LEU A 382 20.84 -17.99 17.52
C LEU A 382 20.82 -19.53 17.44
N ASP A 383 21.77 -20.21 18.06
CA ASP A 383 21.77 -21.67 18.16
C ASP A 383 20.62 -22.18 19.01
N LYS A 384 20.32 -21.52 20.14
CA LYS A 384 19.11 -21.84 20.92
C LYS A 384 17.83 -21.67 20.10
N MET A 385 17.77 -20.65 19.23
CA MET A 385 16.65 -20.50 18.30
C MET A 385 16.58 -21.63 17.29
N SER A 386 17.73 -21.98 16.69
CA SER A 386 17.86 -23.11 15.76
C SER A 386 17.38 -24.42 16.39
N ASP A 387 17.72 -24.65 17.66
CA ASP A 387 17.39 -25.89 18.38
C ASP A 387 15.89 -26.04 18.62
N PHE A 388 15.19 -24.99 19.08
CA PHE A 388 13.74 -25.10 19.27
C PHE A 388 13.01 -25.14 17.93
N ILE A 389 13.50 -24.47 16.88
CA ILE A 389 12.92 -24.61 15.54
C ILE A 389 13.07 -26.03 15.02
N LYS A 390 14.25 -26.65 15.13
CA LYS A 390 14.45 -28.06 14.76
C LYS A 390 13.55 -28.99 15.58
N SER A 391 13.31 -28.67 16.86
CA SER A 391 12.47 -29.48 17.74
C SER A 391 10.97 -29.31 17.47
N LEU A 392 10.51 -28.11 17.12
CA LEU A 392 9.08 -27.79 17.06
C LEU A 392 8.56 -27.68 15.62
N ARG A 393 9.38 -27.22 14.68
CA ARG A 393 9.05 -27.03 13.26
C ARG A 393 10.22 -27.48 12.35
N PRO A 394 10.63 -28.76 12.39
CA PRO A 394 11.75 -29.27 11.58
C PRO A 394 11.56 -29.09 10.07
N GLU A 395 10.32 -28.94 9.61
CA GLU A 395 9.95 -28.67 8.23
C GLU A 395 10.15 -27.21 7.80
N ASP A 396 10.22 -26.26 8.73
CA ASP A 396 10.30 -24.83 8.40
C ASP A 396 11.73 -24.46 7.95
N THR A 397 11.95 -24.49 6.64
CA THR A 397 13.22 -24.12 6.01
C THR A 397 13.43 -22.60 5.99
N LYS A 398 12.36 -21.81 5.95
CA LYS A 398 12.41 -20.34 5.89
C LYS A 398 13.02 -19.77 7.17
N LEU A 399 12.47 -20.12 8.33
CA LEU A 399 12.98 -19.63 9.61
C LEU A 399 14.42 -20.08 9.88
N ARG A 400 14.78 -21.30 9.46
CA ARG A 400 16.17 -21.77 9.55
C ARG A 400 17.11 -20.95 8.67
N ALA A 401 16.73 -20.66 7.43
CA ALA A 401 17.53 -19.81 6.55
C ALA A 401 17.71 -18.40 7.11
N ILE A 402 16.66 -17.82 7.71
CA ILE A 402 16.74 -16.53 8.39
C ILE A 402 17.75 -16.56 9.54
N ILE A 403 17.70 -17.58 10.41
CA ILE A 403 18.68 -17.74 11.51
C ILE A 403 20.11 -17.84 10.97
N GLU A 404 20.34 -18.65 9.94
CA GLU A 404 21.68 -18.82 9.36
C GLU A 404 22.20 -17.53 8.72
N LYS A 405 21.33 -16.73 8.07
CA LYS A 405 21.66 -15.39 7.57
C LYS A 405 22.08 -14.44 8.72
N GLN A 406 21.42 -14.52 9.89
CA GLN A 406 21.84 -13.72 11.05
C GLN A 406 23.17 -14.19 11.66
N LYS A 407 23.43 -15.51 11.68
CA LYS A 407 24.74 -16.04 12.09
C LYS A 407 25.85 -15.57 11.15
N GLU A 408 25.57 -15.55 9.85
CA GLU A 408 26.51 -15.04 8.85
C GLU A 408 26.86 -13.57 9.12
N ARG A 409 25.87 -12.71 9.45
CA ARG A 409 26.10 -11.31 9.83
C ARG A 409 26.93 -11.12 11.10
N LEU A 410 26.87 -12.04 12.06
CA LEU A 410 27.73 -12.02 13.26
C LEU A 410 29.18 -12.40 12.91
N LEU A 411 29.36 -13.43 12.08
CA LEU A 411 30.67 -13.91 11.66
C LEU A 411 31.36 -12.97 10.67
N HIS A 412 30.57 -12.19 9.93
CA HIS A 412 30.99 -11.28 8.87
C HIS A 412 30.37 -9.89 9.07
N PRO A 413 30.95 -9.04 9.93
CA PRO A 413 30.39 -7.72 10.26
C PRO A 413 30.18 -6.81 9.04
N GLU A 414 30.94 -7.01 7.97
CA GLU A 414 30.78 -6.30 6.69
C GLU A 414 29.44 -6.59 5.99
N LYS A 415 28.75 -7.66 6.37
CA LYS A 415 27.41 -8.03 5.86
C LYS A 415 26.27 -7.46 6.69
N THR A 416 26.56 -6.75 7.78
CA THR A 416 25.54 -6.02 8.55
C THR A 416 24.97 -4.88 7.71
N ILE A 417 23.71 -4.50 7.99
CA ILE A 417 23.04 -3.40 7.30
C ILE A 417 23.84 -2.11 7.49
N ALA A 418 24.23 -1.80 8.72
CA ALA A 418 25.07 -0.64 9.01
C ALA A 418 26.38 -0.58 8.20
N ALA A 419 27.12 -1.69 8.08
CA ALA A 419 28.34 -1.71 7.29
C ALA A 419 28.08 -1.37 5.81
N GLN A 420 27.01 -1.95 5.23
CA GLN A 420 26.61 -1.70 3.85
C GLN A 420 26.18 -0.24 3.64
N VAL A 421 25.36 0.31 4.54
CA VAL A 421 24.92 1.72 4.48
C VAL A 421 26.12 2.66 4.58
N LYS A 422 27.01 2.44 5.54
CA LYS A 422 28.23 3.24 5.71
C LYS A 422 29.11 3.19 4.47
N GLN A 423 29.25 2.02 3.84
CA GLN A 423 30.02 1.85 2.61
C GLN A 423 29.43 2.67 1.45
N GLN A 424 28.12 2.60 1.23
CA GLN A 424 27.47 3.35 0.14
C GLN A 424 27.56 4.86 0.37
N VAL A 425 27.32 5.31 1.60
CA VAL A 425 27.39 6.73 1.96
C VAL A 425 28.81 7.28 1.88
N THR A 426 29.83 6.48 2.20
CA THR A 426 31.23 6.88 2.00
C THR A 426 31.56 7.11 0.52
N LYS A 427 30.88 6.40 -0.39
CA LYS A 427 31.08 6.49 -1.84
C LYS A 427 30.28 7.63 -2.48
N GLU A 428 29.03 7.81 -2.06
CA GLU A 428 28.06 8.69 -2.72
C GLU A 428 27.81 10.00 -1.97
N GLY A 429 28.08 10.04 -0.66
CA GLY A 429 27.68 11.14 0.22
C GLY A 429 26.34 10.85 0.92
N TYR A 430 26.15 11.43 2.11
CA TYR A 430 25.00 11.15 2.98
C TYR A 430 23.68 11.58 2.34
N VAL A 431 23.63 12.81 1.82
CA VAL A 431 22.39 13.34 1.22
C VAL A 431 22.09 12.62 -0.09
N ASP A 432 23.08 12.50 -0.96
CA ASP A 432 22.91 11.94 -2.30
C ASP A 432 22.50 10.46 -2.25
N PHE A 433 23.14 9.63 -1.42
CA PHE A 433 22.77 8.22 -1.27
C PHE A 433 21.30 8.04 -0.87
N HIS A 434 20.89 8.67 0.24
CA HIS A 434 19.52 8.49 0.75
C HIS A 434 18.47 9.14 -0.16
N LEU A 435 18.80 10.27 -0.81
CA LEU A 435 17.93 10.90 -1.78
C LEU A 435 17.78 10.05 -3.06
N ASN A 436 18.85 9.39 -3.51
CA ASN A 436 18.78 8.44 -4.62
C ASN A 436 17.93 7.23 -4.25
N GLN A 437 18.08 6.67 -3.04
CA GLN A 437 17.19 5.60 -2.57
C GLN A 437 15.73 6.05 -2.55
N ALA A 438 15.43 7.23 -2.02
CA ALA A 438 14.07 7.77 -1.99
C ALA A 438 13.47 7.95 -3.40
N LYS A 439 14.27 8.39 -4.37
CA LYS A 439 13.86 8.50 -5.78
C LYS A 439 13.60 7.13 -6.40
N THR A 440 14.50 6.17 -6.22
CA THR A 440 14.32 4.79 -6.69
C THR A 440 13.02 4.19 -6.15
N TYR A 441 12.75 4.35 -4.85
CA TYR A 441 11.52 3.84 -4.24
C TYR A 441 10.26 4.56 -4.75
N MET A 442 10.34 5.85 -5.04
CA MET A 442 9.25 6.58 -5.70
C MET A 442 9.01 6.04 -7.12
N GLU A 443 10.06 5.82 -7.93
CA GLU A 443 9.94 5.24 -9.28
C GLU A 443 9.30 3.84 -9.25
N GLU A 444 9.73 2.99 -8.31
CA GLU A 444 9.12 1.67 -8.08
C GLU A 444 7.64 1.78 -7.67
N THR A 445 7.32 2.75 -6.81
CA THR A 445 5.95 3.04 -6.39
C THR A 445 5.08 3.51 -7.56
N GLU A 446 5.58 4.42 -8.40
CA GLU A 446 4.87 4.93 -9.57
C GLU A 446 4.59 3.83 -10.59
N ALA A 447 5.55 2.94 -10.82
CA ALA A 447 5.40 1.79 -11.72
C ALA A 447 4.27 0.82 -11.29
N LEU A 448 3.94 0.81 -10.00
CA LEU A 448 2.89 -0.02 -9.41
C LEU A 448 1.68 0.79 -8.93
N ALA A 449 1.56 2.07 -9.33
CA ALA A 449 0.54 2.96 -8.80
C ALA A 449 -0.90 2.47 -9.03
N TYR A 450 -1.16 1.64 -10.04
CA TYR A 450 -2.50 1.09 -10.30
C TYR A 450 -2.90 -0.07 -9.38
N LYS A 451 -1.93 -0.61 -8.64
CA LYS A 451 -2.07 -1.88 -7.91
C LYS A 451 -2.32 -1.62 -6.42
N LEU A 452 -3.19 -2.42 -5.82
CA LEU A 452 -3.28 -2.59 -4.37
C LEU A 452 -2.75 -3.99 -4.03
N ILE A 453 -1.66 -4.04 -3.25
CA ILE A 453 -0.97 -5.28 -2.93
C ILE A 453 -1.85 -6.14 -2.02
N GLY A 454 -1.94 -7.43 -2.31
CA GLY A 454 -2.82 -8.35 -1.61
C GLY A 454 -4.29 -8.21 -2.02
N ALA A 455 -4.59 -7.54 -3.14
CA ALA A 455 -5.93 -7.41 -3.75
C ALA A 455 -5.92 -7.61 -5.27
N GLU A 456 -4.86 -8.25 -5.80
CA GLU A 456 -4.62 -8.41 -7.24
C GLU A 456 -5.66 -9.25 -7.99
N ASP A 457 -6.36 -10.12 -7.28
CA ASP A 457 -7.46 -10.94 -7.79
C ASP A 457 -8.78 -10.15 -7.93
N MET A 458 -8.83 -8.92 -7.41
CA MET A 458 -9.98 -8.03 -7.53
C MET A 458 -9.83 -7.10 -8.76
N GLU A 459 -10.95 -6.56 -9.25
CA GLU A 459 -10.94 -5.62 -10.37
C GLU A 459 -10.11 -4.38 -10.04
N LEU A 460 -9.32 -3.89 -11.02
CA LEU A 460 -8.49 -2.69 -10.84
C LEU A 460 -9.28 -1.47 -10.36
N SER A 461 -10.49 -1.27 -10.87
CA SER A 461 -11.36 -0.18 -10.43
C SER A 461 -11.66 -0.27 -8.93
N THR A 462 -11.85 -1.48 -8.40
CA THR A 462 -12.08 -1.76 -6.96
C THR A 462 -10.82 -1.51 -6.14
N GLN A 463 -9.65 -1.93 -6.64
CA GLN A 463 -8.37 -1.66 -6.00
C GLN A 463 -8.12 -0.14 -5.88
N ILE A 464 -8.43 0.64 -6.92
CA ILE A 464 -8.25 2.09 -6.94
C ILE A 464 -9.10 2.78 -5.87
N ILE A 465 -10.42 2.54 -5.84
CA ILE A 465 -11.29 3.16 -4.83
C ILE A 465 -10.93 2.73 -3.41
N TRP A 466 -10.50 1.48 -3.21
CA TRP A 466 -10.06 1.01 -1.90
C TRP A 466 -8.78 1.74 -1.47
N LYS A 467 -7.78 1.85 -2.34
CA LYS A 467 -6.55 2.60 -2.07
C LYS A 467 -6.84 4.06 -1.70
N ASP A 468 -7.73 4.70 -2.43
CA ASP A 468 -8.13 6.10 -2.19
C ASP A 468 -8.91 6.25 -0.88
N ALA A 469 -9.69 5.23 -0.48
CA ALA A 469 -10.37 5.20 0.81
C ALA A 469 -9.38 5.09 1.98
N ILE A 470 -8.33 4.27 1.86
CA ILE A 470 -7.26 4.17 2.86
C ILE A 470 -6.59 5.54 3.03
N ALA A 471 -6.27 6.23 1.93
CA ALA A 471 -5.68 7.57 1.98
C ALA A 471 -6.53 8.53 2.84
N ARG A 472 -7.85 8.46 2.71
CA ARG A 472 -8.81 9.33 3.41
C ARG A 472 -9.23 8.83 4.80
N GLY A 473 -8.59 7.78 5.31
CA GLY A 473 -8.90 7.19 6.62
C GLY A 473 -10.26 6.49 6.68
N ILE A 474 -10.82 6.11 5.53
CA ILE A 474 -12.10 5.38 5.44
C ILE A 474 -11.81 3.90 5.66
N LYS A 475 -12.48 3.31 6.65
CA LYS A 475 -12.36 1.88 6.92
C LYS A 475 -13.03 1.09 5.79
N VAL A 476 -12.36 0.05 5.32
CA VAL A 476 -12.89 -0.83 4.26
C VAL A 476 -12.92 -2.27 4.75
N ASP A 477 -14.09 -2.90 4.68
CA ASP A 477 -14.27 -4.33 4.90
C ASP A 477 -14.63 -5.03 3.59
N VAL A 478 -13.92 -6.10 3.26
CA VAL A 478 -14.24 -6.95 2.10
C VAL A 478 -15.39 -7.90 2.50
N LEU A 479 -16.55 -7.75 1.87
CA LEU A 479 -17.72 -8.59 2.15
C LEU A 479 -17.75 -9.82 1.24
N ASP A 480 -17.46 -9.62 -0.04
CA ASP A 480 -17.30 -10.68 -1.02
C ASP A 480 -16.20 -10.29 -2.02
N ARG A 481 -15.09 -11.01 -1.94
CA ARG A 481 -13.89 -10.71 -2.73
C ARG A 481 -14.07 -11.03 -4.21
N ALA A 482 -14.72 -12.16 -4.52
CA ALA A 482 -14.94 -12.59 -5.89
C ALA A 482 -15.92 -11.66 -6.62
N GLU A 483 -16.92 -11.14 -5.89
CA GLU A 483 -17.93 -10.23 -6.42
C GLU A 483 -17.53 -8.74 -6.33
N ASN A 484 -16.30 -8.42 -5.88
CA ASN A 484 -15.82 -7.05 -5.69
C ASN A 484 -16.75 -6.21 -4.79
N PHE A 485 -17.23 -6.80 -3.70
CA PHE A 485 -18.21 -6.19 -2.80
C PHE A 485 -17.51 -5.70 -1.52
N LEU A 486 -17.48 -4.38 -1.35
CA LEU A 486 -16.83 -3.71 -0.23
C LEU A 486 -17.84 -2.93 0.62
N ARG A 487 -17.56 -2.84 1.92
CA ARG A 487 -18.20 -1.90 2.85
C ARG A 487 -17.20 -0.80 3.21
N PHE A 488 -17.55 0.43 2.92
CA PHE A 488 -16.79 1.62 3.31
C PHE A 488 -17.46 2.25 4.54
N GLN A 489 -16.67 2.65 5.54
CA GLN A 489 -17.17 3.27 6.76
C GLN A 489 -16.32 4.48 7.16
N LYS A 490 -16.97 5.62 7.39
CA LYS A 490 -16.36 6.85 7.92
C LYS A 490 -17.22 7.38 9.08
N GLY A 491 -16.71 7.27 10.31
CA GLY A 491 -17.53 7.49 11.50
C GLY A 491 -18.74 6.55 11.53
N ASP A 492 -19.94 7.13 11.66
CA ASP A 492 -21.21 6.39 11.66
C ASP A 492 -21.81 6.18 10.25
N HIS A 493 -21.23 6.80 9.22
CA HIS A 493 -21.70 6.67 7.83
C HIS A 493 -21.13 5.39 7.21
N ILE A 494 -22.00 4.58 6.61
CA ILE A 494 -21.66 3.31 5.96
C ILE A 494 -22.16 3.34 4.51
N GLU A 495 -21.29 2.96 3.57
CA GLU A 495 -21.63 2.77 2.16
C GLU A 495 -21.27 1.35 1.71
N TYR A 496 -22.14 0.79 0.88
CA TYR A 496 -21.97 -0.53 0.27
C TYR A 496 -21.72 -0.34 -1.21
N VAL A 497 -20.56 -0.79 -1.68
CA VAL A 497 -20.12 -0.56 -3.07
C VAL A 497 -19.73 -1.90 -3.69
N LYS A 498 -20.29 -2.19 -4.86
CA LYS A 498 -19.95 -3.35 -5.68
C LYS A 498 -19.27 -2.89 -6.97
N GLN A 499 -18.16 -3.52 -7.33
CA GLN A 499 -17.40 -3.24 -8.57
C GLN A 499 -17.09 -1.74 -8.72
N ALA A 500 -16.76 -1.10 -7.59
CA ALA A 500 -16.36 0.29 -7.43
C ALA A 500 -17.38 1.39 -7.82
N SER A 501 -18.35 1.10 -8.69
CA SER A 501 -19.29 2.10 -9.24
C SER A 501 -20.76 1.83 -8.94
N LYS A 502 -21.12 0.63 -8.46
CA LYS A 502 -22.52 0.32 -8.08
C LYS A 502 -22.72 0.66 -6.61
N THR A 503 -23.53 1.68 -6.34
CA THR A 503 -23.63 2.30 -5.01
C THR A 503 -25.07 2.39 -4.52
N SER A 504 -25.25 2.81 -3.27
CA SER A 504 -26.57 3.11 -2.69
C SER A 504 -27.27 4.31 -3.37
N LYS A 505 -26.52 5.13 -4.11
CA LYS A 505 -27.00 6.35 -4.76
C LYS A 505 -27.66 6.07 -6.12
N ASP A 506 -27.42 4.89 -6.70
CA ASP A 506 -27.96 4.50 -7.99
C ASP A 506 -29.39 3.99 -7.87
N ASN A 507 -30.24 4.36 -8.82
CA ASN A 507 -31.59 3.86 -8.91
C ASN A 507 -31.61 2.49 -9.61
N TYR A 508 -32.27 1.50 -8.99
CA TYR A 508 -32.34 0.14 -9.52
C TYR A 508 -32.96 0.07 -10.92
N VAL A 509 -33.99 0.87 -11.21
CA VAL A 509 -34.63 0.90 -12.52
C VAL A 509 -33.69 1.46 -13.58
N SER A 510 -32.87 2.45 -13.23
CA SER A 510 -31.86 3.03 -14.13
C SER A 510 -30.86 1.99 -14.61
N VAL A 511 -30.44 1.09 -13.72
CA VAL A 511 -29.57 -0.05 -14.06
C VAL A 511 -30.26 -0.96 -15.08
N LEU A 512 -31.51 -1.36 -14.83
CA LEU A 512 -32.27 -2.22 -15.74
C LEU A 512 -32.51 -1.56 -17.11
N MET A 513 -32.71 -0.24 -17.13
CA MET A 513 -32.83 0.52 -18.38
C MET A 513 -31.52 0.47 -19.15
N MET A 514 -30.38 0.76 -18.50
CA MET A 514 -29.05 0.76 -19.14
C MET A 514 -28.63 -0.62 -19.66
N GLU A 515 -28.98 -1.71 -18.96
CA GLU A 515 -28.75 -3.09 -19.45
C GLU A 515 -29.48 -3.38 -20.78
N ASN A 516 -30.57 -2.66 -21.06
CA ASN A 516 -31.35 -2.85 -22.28
C ASN A 516 -31.12 -1.70 -23.26
N LYS A 517 -30.18 -1.91 -24.18
CA LYS A 517 -29.79 -0.93 -25.23
C LYS A 517 -30.97 -0.34 -26.00
N VAL A 518 -32.05 -1.11 -26.21
CA VAL A 518 -33.25 -0.63 -26.90
C VAL A 518 -34.03 0.36 -26.02
N VAL A 519 -34.23 0.04 -24.75
CA VAL A 519 -34.92 0.93 -23.79
C VAL A 519 -34.13 2.21 -23.57
N THR A 520 -32.82 2.11 -23.35
CA THR A 520 -31.90 3.26 -23.25
C THR A 520 -32.10 4.20 -24.43
N LYS A 521 -32.04 3.67 -25.66
CA LYS A 521 -32.18 4.48 -26.88
C LYS A 521 -33.55 5.14 -27.03
N LEU A 522 -34.62 4.40 -26.75
CA LEU A 522 -35.99 4.94 -26.83
C LEU A 522 -36.16 6.13 -25.88
N VAL A 523 -35.75 5.97 -24.62
CA VAL A 523 -35.91 7.01 -23.59
C VAL A 523 -35.04 8.23 -23.90
N LEU A 524 -33.81 8.04 -24.39
CA LEU A 524 -32.96 9.15 -24.85
C LEU A 524 -33.58 9.88 -26.04
N ALA A 525 -34.11 9.15 -27.04
CA ALA A 525 -34.72 9.73 -28.22
C ALA A 525 -36.01 10.53 -27.89
N GLU A 526 -36.82 10.06 -26.93
CA GLU A 526 -37.99 10.80 -26.42
C GLU A 526 -37.62 12.16 -25.80
N HIS A 527 -36.38 12.29 -25.35
CA HIS A 527 -35.83 13.51 -24.77
C HIS A 527 -34.90 14.24 -25.74
N ASP A 528 -35.10 14.12 -27.05
CA ASP A 528 -34.32 14.83 -28.10
C ASP A 528 -32.80 14.61 -27.99
N ILE A 529 -32.35 13.46 -27.49
CA ILE A 529 -30.93 13.07 -27.47
C ILE A 529 -30.68 12.13 -28.64
N ARG A 530 -29.68 12.46 -29.46
CA ARG A 530 -29.37 11.71 -30.69
C ARG A 530 -28.76 10.36 -30.36
N VAL A 531 -29.40 9.29 -30.83
CA VAL A 531 -28.94 7.90 -30.77
C VAL A 531 -28.99 7.29 -32.18
N PRO A 532 -28.19 6.25 -32.51
CA PRO A 532 -28.30 5.57 -33.79
C PRO A 532 -29.69 4.96 -33.94
N PHE A 533 -30.42 5.38 -34.98
CA PHE A 533 -31.76 4.86 -35.28
C PHE A 533 -31.65 3.49 -35.93
N GLY A 534 -32.52 2.57 -35.51
CA GLY A 534 -32.50 1.20 -35.98
C GLY A 534 -33.68 0.40 -35.45
N ASP A 535 -33.86 -0.78 -36.02
CA ASP A 535 -34.90 -1.73 -35.65
C ASP A 535 -34.29 -2.95 -34.96
N SER A 536 -35.05 -3.54 -34.03
CA SER A 536 -34.68 -4.78 -33.35
C SER A 536 -35.55 -5.94 -33.82
N PHE A 537 -34.93 -7.06 -34.15
CA PHE A 537 -35.60 -8.24 -34.68
C PHE A 537 -35.30 -9.46 -33.82
N SER A 538 -36.34 -10.15 -33.36
CA SER A 538 -36.24 -11.43 -32.64
C SER A 538 -36.48 -12.65 -33.55
N ASP A 539 -36.66 -12.42 -34.84
CA ASP A 539 -36.88 -13.44 -35.87
C ASP A 539 -35.98 -13.13 -37.05
N GLN A 540 -35.15 -14.11 -37.43
CA GLN A 540 -34.15 -13.94 -38.48
C GLN A 540 -34.78 -13.79 -39.88
N ALA A 541 -35.92 -14.43 -40.14
CA ALA A 541 -36.62 -14.30 -41.42
C ALA A 541 -37.18 -12.87 -41.57
N LEU A 542 -37.77 -12.31 -40.51
CA LEU A 542 -38.23 -10.92 -40.51
C LEU A 542 -37.07 -9.93 -40.66
N ALA A 543 -35.93 -10.18 -40.01
CA ALA A 543 -34.73 -9.36 -40.17
C ALA A 543 -34.20 -9.39 -41.62
N LEU A 544 -34.26 -10.56 -42.28
CA LEU A 544 -33.84 -10.73 -43.67
C LEU A 544 -34.78 -9.99 -44.64
N GLU A 545 -36.09 -10.06 -44.42
CA GLU A 545 -37.09 -9.31 -45.21
C GLU A 545 -36.90 -7.78 -45.13
N ALA A 546 -36.36 -7.30 -44.00
CA ALA A 546 -36.07 -5.89 -43.79
C ALA A 546 -34.89 -5.33 -44.62
N PHE A 547 -34.17 -6.16 -45.40
CA PHE A 547 -33.02 -5.74 -46.20
C PHE A 547 -33.28 -4.48 -47.06
N SER A 548 -34.45 -4.40 -47.68
CA SER A 548 -34.87 -3.26 -48.52
C SER A 548 -34.93 -1.92 -47.77
N LEU A 549 -35.03 -1.94 -46.43
CA LEU A 549 -35.01 -0.72 -45.60
C LEU A 549 -33.59 -0.18 -45.37
N PHE A 550 -32.58 -1.00 -45.65
CA PHE A 550 -31.18 -0.77 -45.26
C PHE A 550 -30.19 -0.80 -46.43
N GLU A 551 -30.54 -1.38 -47.59
CA GLU A 551 -29.61 -1.63 -48.72
C GLU A 551 -28.86 -0.39 -49.25
N ASP A 552 -29.45 0.81 -49.12
CA ASP A 552 -28.85 2.08 -49.54
C ASP A 552 -28.28 2.90 -48.36
N LYS A 553 -28.19 2.32 -47.16
CA LYS A 553 -27.71 2.99 -45.94
C LYS A 553 -26.40 2.37 -45.45
N GLN A 554 -25.64 3.14 -44.69
CA GLN A 554 -24.55 2.59 -43.89
C GLN A 554 -25.15 2.04 -42.59
N ILE A 555 -24.90 0.77 -42.30
CA ILE A 555 -25.54 0.08 -41.17
C ILE A 555 -24.55 -0.71 -40.33
N VAL A 556 -24.96 -0.98 -39.11
CA VAL A 556 -24.33 -1.91 -38.17
C VAL A 556 -25.35 -2.99 -37.83
N VAL A 557 -24.98 -4.25 -38.01
CA VAL A 557 -25.74 -5.42 -37.57
C VAL A 557 -25.06 -5.96 -36.32
N LYS A 558 -25.77 -6.00 -35.19
CA LYS A 558 -25.19 -6.45 -33.91
C LYS A 558 -26.19 -7.23 -33.04
N PRO A 559 -25.73 -8.19 -32.23
CA PRO A 559 -26.59 -8.86 -31.25
C PRO A 559 -27.09 -7.87 -30.19
N LYS A 560 -28.25 -8.15 -29.57
CA LYS A 560 -28.85 -7.25 -28.58
C LYS A 560 -28.04 -7.13 -27.29
N SER A 561 -27.43 -8.22 -26.83
CA SER A 561 -26.87 -8.33 -25.46
C SER A 561 -25.40 -8.78 -25.41
N THR A 562 -24.63 -8.67 -26.51
CA THR A 562 -23.22 -9.09 -26.52
C THR A 562 -22.26 -7.98 -26.11
N ASN A 563 -21.13 -8.41 -25.54
CA ASN A 563 -19.99 -7.58 -25.16
C ASN A 563 -18.80 -7.79 -26.12
N TYR A 564 -17.78 -6.94 -26.03
CA TYR A 564 -16.48 -7.05 -26.72
C TYR A 564 -16.51 -7.02 -28.26
N GLY A 565 -17.63 -6.61 -28.86
CA GLY A 565 -17.77 -6.52 -30.31
C GLY A 565 -18.01 -7.86 -31.01
N TRP A 566 -18.32 -8.93 -30.27
CA TRP A 566 -18.63 -10.22 -30.87
C TRP A 566 -19.98 -10.20 -31.60
N GLY A 567 -19.98 -10.81 -32.78
CA GLY A 567 -21.14 -10.88 -33.64
C GLY A 567 -21.51 -9.58 -34.36
N ILE A 568 -20.67 -8.54 -34.27
CA ILE A 568 -20.93 -7.25 -34.92
C ILE A 568 -20.38 -7.24 -36.35
N SER A 569 -21.22 -6.83 -37.29
CA SER A 569 -20.85 -6.60 -38.70
C SER A 569 -21.15 -5.16 -39.09
N ILE A 570 -20.18 -4.50 -39.73
CA ILE A 570 -20.26 -3.07 -40.08
C ILE A 570 -20.23 -2.92 -41.60
N PHE A 571 -21.26 -2.29 -42.16
CA PHE A 571 -21.36 -2.02 -43.59
C PHE A 571 -21.22 -0.52 -43.87
N LYS A 572 -19.99 -0.09 -44.22
CA LYS A 572 -19.65 1.30 -44.56
C LYS A 572 -19.86 1.63 -46.04
N ASN A 573 -19.91 0.60 -46.88
CA ASN A 573 -20.06 0.67 -48.33
C ASN A 573 -21.28 -0.16 -48.76
N LYS A 574 -21.62 -0.14 -50.06
CA LYS A 574 -22.65 -1.04 -50.60
C LYS A 574 -22.32 -2.50 -50.26
N PHE A 575 -23.35 -3.24 -49.85
CA PHE A 575 -23.30 -4.65 -49.48
C PHE A 575 -24.41 -5.41 -50.20
N THR A 576 -24.21 -6.71 -50.38
CA THR A 576 -25.17 -7.60 -51.05
C THR A 576 -26.17 -8.18 -50.05
N LEU A 577 -27.26 -8.78 -50.56
CA LEU A 577 -28.19 -9.52 -49.73
C LEU A 577 -27.49 -10.71 -49.05
N GLU A 578 -26.57 -11.36 -49.75
CA GLU A 578 -25.76 -12.45 -49.20
C GLU A 578 -24.87 -11.98 -48.04
N ASP A 579 -24.18 -10.84 -48.19
CA ASP A 579 -23.36 -10.25 -47.11
C ASP A 579 -24.21 -9.94 -45.88
N TYR A 580 -25.39 -9.34 -46.09
CA TYR A 580 -26.34 -9.01 -45.02
C TYR A 580 -26.89 -10.26 -44.33
N GLN A 581 -27.23 -11.30 -45.09
CA GLN A 581 -27.70 -12.57 -44.54
C GLN A 581 -26.63 -13.22 -43.66
N GLU A 582 -25.37 -13.17 -44.08
CA GLU A 582 -24.27 -13.72 -43.28
C GLU A 582 -24.02 -12.91 -42.01
N ALA A 583 -24.07 -11.58 -42.09
CA ALA A 583 -24.04 -10.73 -40.90
C ALA A 583 -25.16 -11.06 -39.90
N LEU A 584 -26.38 -11.34 -40.40
CA LEU A 584 -27.48 -11.81 -39.56
C LEU A 584 -27.21 -13.19 -38.96
N ASN A 585 -26.72 -14.16 -39.74
CA ASN A 585 -26.35 -15.49 -39.24
C ASN A 585 -25.36 -15.39 -38.08
N ILE A 586 -24.33 -14.56 -38.27
CA ILE A 586 -23.31 -14.29 -37.26
C ILE A 586 -23.98 -13.68 -36.03
N ALA A 587 -24.74 -12.61 -36.16
CA ALA A 587 -25.34 -11.92 -35.01
C ALA A 587 -26.34 -12.82 -34.24
N PHE A 588 -27.20 -13.57 -34.94
CA PHE A 588 -28.15 -14.50 -34.32
C PHE A 588 -27.49 -15.72 -33.68
N SER A 589 -26.26 -16.07 -34.09
CA SER A 589 -25.49 -17.12 -33.41
C SER A 589 -25.08 -16.74 -31.99
N TYR A 590 -25.07 -15.44 -31.67
CA TYR A 590 -24.72 -14.92 -30.35
C TYR A 590 -25.91 -14.45 -29.50
N ASP A 591 -27.04 -14.06 -30.12
CA ASP A 591 -28.24 -13.63 -29.38
C ASP A 591 -29.51 -14.01 -30.16
N SER A 592 -30.58 -14.33 -29.42
CA SER A 592 -31.92 -14.54 -29.96
C SER A 592 -32.54 -13.30 -30.62
N SER A 593 -31.95 -12.12 -30.42
CA SER A 593 -32.39 -10.85 -30.98
C SER A 593 -31.22 -10.04 -31.52
N VAL A 594 -31.42 -9.42 -32.68
CA VAL A 594 -30.42 -8.62 -33.40
C VAL A 594 -30.94 -7.19 -33.58
N ILE A 595 -30.03 -6.24 -33.53
CA ILE A 595 -30.26 -4.82 -33.81
C ILE A 595 -29.60 -4.49 -35.14
N ILE A 596 -30.34 -3.83 -36.02
CA ILE A 596 -29.81 -3.25 -37.26
C ILE A 596 -29.99 -1.75 -37.16
N GLU A 597 -28.89 -1.01 -37.12
CA GLU A 597 -28.88 0.42 -36.85
C GLU A 597 -27.99 1.19 -37.81
N GLU A 598 -28.22 2.49 -37.87
CA GLU A 598 -27.38 3.45 -38.59
C GLU A 598 -25.91 3.38 -38.13
N PHE A 599 -25.00 3.35 -39.11
CA PHE A 599 -23.58 3.55 -38.83
C PHE A 599 -23.28 5.04 -38.62
N ILE A 600 -22.69 5.37 -37.48
CA ILE A 600 -22.28 6.74 -37.15
C ILE A 600 -20.77 6.89 -37.41
N PRO A 601 -20.35 7.73 -38.37
CA PRO A 601 -18.93 7.96 -38.63
C PRO A 601 -18.33 8.93 -37.61
N GLY A 602 -17.21 8.57 -36.99
CA GLY A 602 -16.49 9.45 -36.08
C GLY A 602 -15.48 8.71 -35.21
N ASP A 603 -14.94 9.43 -34.24
CA ASP A 603 -14.15 8.87 -33.15
C ASP A 603 -15.05 8.59 -31.95
N GLU A 604 -14.75 7.51 -31.23
CA GLU A 604 -15.51 7.08 -30.05
C GLU A 604 -14.86 7.64 -28.78
N PHE A 605 -15.68 8.33 -27.99
CA PHE A 605 -15.29 8.94 -26.72
C PHE A 605 -16.12 8.36 -25.57
N ARG A 606 -15.43 8.00 -24.49
CA ARG A 606 -16.00 7.54 -23.22
C ARG A 606 -16.03 8.72 -22.26
N PHE A 607 -17.21 9.20 -21.92
CA PHE A 607 -17.41 10.19 -20.87
C PHE A 607 -17.70 9.47 -19.57
N LEU A 608 -17.00 9.80 -18.49
CA LEU A 608 -17.32 9.34 -17.15
C LEU A 608 -18.04 10.47 -16.41
N VAL A 609 -19.34 10.26 -16.17
CA VAL A 609 -20.18 11.18 -15.43
C VAL A 609 -20.37 10.66 -14.01
N ILE A 610 -20.09 11.50 -13.02
CA ILE A 610 -20.34 11.26 -11.61
C ILE A 610 -21.16 12.44 -11.08
N ASN A 611 -22.39 12.17 -10.63
CA ASN A 611 -23.29 13.15 -10.02
C ASN A 611 -23.41 14.47 -10.81
N ASP A 612 -23.98 14.39 -12.01
CA ASP A 612 -24.23 15.54 -12.91
C ASP A 612 -22.96 16.29 -13.37
N LYS A 613 -21.78 15.68 -13.23
CA LYS A 613 -20.51 16.26 -13.68
C LYS A 613 -19.70 15.25 -14.49
N VAL A 614 -19.15 15.70 -15.61
CA VAL A 614 -18.15 14.93 -16.36
C VAL A 614 -16.81 15.04 -15.63
N GLU A 615 -16.35 13.95 -15.02
CA GLU A 615 -15.07 13.89 -14.32
C GLU A 615 -13.91 13.49 -15.23
N ALA A 616 -14.20 12.78 -16.33
CA ALA A 616 -13.19 12.46 -17.34
C ALA A 616 -13.83 12.20 -18.71
N VAL A 617 -13.07 12.46 -19.77
CA VAL A 617 -13.37 12.06 -21.15
C VAL A 617 -12.17 11.33 -21.70
N LEU A 618 -12.40 10.18 -22.34
CA LEU A 618 -11.35 9.35 -22.89
C LEU A 618 -11.64 9.03 -24.35
N LYS A 619 -10.71 9.37 -25.24
CA LYS A 619 -10.72 8.91 -26.62
C LYS A 619 -10.20 7.48 -26.68
N ARG A 620 -10.97 6.58 -27.28
CA ARG A 620 -10.57 5.19 -27.50
C ARG A 620 -10.02 5.01 -28.90
N VAL A 621 -8.78 4.56 -29.01
CA VAL A 621 -8.12 4.32 -30.31
C VAL A 621 -7.89 2.81 -30.48
N PRO A 622 -8.23 2.22 -31.63
CA PRO A 622 -7.95 0.82 -31.90
C PRO A 622 -6.47 0.48 -31.73
N ALA A 623 -6.17 -0.78 -31.40
CA ALA A 623 -4.80 -1.25 -31.25
C ALA A 623 -3.97 -0.85 -32.47
N ASN A 624 -2.81 -0.22 -32.24
CA ASN A 624 -2.03 0.41 -33.30
C ASN A 624 -0.55 0.48 -32.94
N VAL A 625 0.28 0.73 -33.96
CA VAL A 625 1.67 1.18 -33.83
C VAL A 625 1.94 2.34 -34.79
N THR A 626 2.89 3.20 -34.44
CA THR A 626 3.35 4.29 -35.31
C THR A 626 4.68 3.89 -35.92
N GLY A 627 4.78 3.95 -37.25
CA GLY A 627 6.02 3.65 -37.96
C GLY A 627 7.12 4.66 -37.66
N ASP A 628 8.35 4.19 -37.61
CA ASP A 628 9.55 5.00 -37.52
C ASP A 628 10.44 4.91 -38.78
N GLY A 629 10.00 4.13 -39.78
CA GLY A 629 10.74 3.88 -41.02
C GLY A 629 11.91 2.90 -40.86
N ILE A 630 12.10 2.29 -39.69
CA ILE A 630 13.23 1.42 -39.36
C ILE A 630 12.74 0.04 -38.93
N HIS A 631 11.84 -0.02 -37.96
CA HIS A 631 11.38 -1.26 -37.34
C HIS A 631 10.16 -1.85 -38.07
N THR A 632 10.07 -3.17 -38.03
CA THR A 632 8.90 -3.91 -38.52
C THR A 632 7.69 -3.68 -37.61
N VAL A 633 6.48 -3.89 -38.12
CA VAL A 633 5.24 -3.87 -37.30
C VAL A 633 5.38 -4.78 -36.07
N ARG A 634 6.01 -5.94 -36.21
CA ARG A 634 6.27 -6.86 -35.09
C ARG A 634 7.14 -6.23 -34.01
N GLU A 635 8.26 -5.66 -34.38
CA GLU A 635 9.21 -5.02 -33.45
C GLU A 635 8.55 -3.82 -32.74
N LEU A 636 7.80 -2.99 -33.47
CA LEU A 636 7.05 -1.87 -32.90
C LEU A 636 5.99 -2.32 -31.88
N VAL A 637 5.32 -3.45 -32.15
CA VAL A 637 4.37 -4.04 -31.18
C VAL A 637 5.10 -4.57 -29.95
N GLU A 638 6.24 -5.22 -30.12
CA GLU A 638 7.07 -5.72 -29.02
C GLU A 638 7.55 -4.56 -28.14
N GLU A 639 8.02 -3.47 -28.73
CA GLU A 639 8.41 -2.24 -28.04
C GLU A 639 7.23 -1.61 -27.29
N LYS A 640 6.08 -1.39 -27.96
CA LYS A 640 4.90 -0.80 -27.31
C LYS A 640 4.38 -1.66 -26.16
N ASN A 641 4.54 -2.98 -26.24
CA ASN A 641 4.17 -3.92 -25.17
C ASN A 641 5.17 -3.96 -23.98
N THR A 642 6.29 -3.22 -24.04
CA THR A 642 7.20 -3.03 -22.88
C THR A 642 6.69 -2.01 -21.88
N ASP A 643 5.68 -1.20 -22.24
CA ASP A 643 5.01 -0.26 -21.35
C ASP A 643 4.58 -0.95 -20.03
N PRO A 644 4.98 -0.42 -18.86
CA PRO A 644 4.67 -1.04 -17.57
C PRO A 644 3.17 -1.14 -17.28
N LEU A 645 2.32 -0.33 -17.93
CA LEU A 645 0.86 -0.39 -17.83
C LEU A 645 0.24 -1.49 -18.69
N ARG A 646 1.00 -2.11 -19.62
CA ARG A 646 0.51 -3.20 -20.48
C ARG A 646 0.71 -4.57 -19.85
N GLY A 647 -0.39 -5.30 -19.69
CA GLY A 647 -0.45 -6.62 -19.08
C GLY A 647 -1.31 -7.60 -19.87
N THR A 648 -1.68 -8.69 -19.21
CA THR A 648 -2.67 -9.65 -19.68
C THR A 648 -3.75 -9.82 -18.61
N ASP A 649 -4.90 -10.35 -19.02
CA ASP A 649 -5.97 -10.80 -18.13
C ASP A 649 -6.54 -9.69 -17.23
N HIS A 650 -6.51 -8.44 -17.71
CA HIS A 650 -7.02 -7.24 -17.02
C HIS A 650 -6.36 -6.95 -15.67
N LEU A 651 -5.17 -7.51 -15.43
CA LEU A 651 -4.36 -7.27 -14.23
C LEU A 651 -3.59 -5.95 -14.26
N LYS A 652 -3.57 -5.28 -15.42
CA LYS A 652 -2.98 -3.95 -15.59
C LYS A 652 -3.92 -3.04 -16.38
N PRO A 653 -3.73 -1.70 -16.33
CA PRO A 653 -4.68 -0.77 -16.94
C PRO A 653 -4.82 -0.91 -18.46
N LEU A 654 -3.78 -1.38 -19.15
CA LEU A 654 -3.77 -1.60 -20.60
C LEU A 654 -3.53 -3.08 -20.91
N GLU A 655 -4.10 -3.56 -22.01
CA GLU A 655 -3.80 -4.89 -22.53
C GLU A 655 -2.62 -4.86 -23.50
N LYS A 656 -1.85 -5.94 -23.53
CA LYS A 656 -0.86 -6.15 -24.58
C LYS A 656 -1.54 -6.35 -25.92
N ILE A 657 -0.96 -5.74 -26.94
CA ILE A 657 -1.33 -5.94 -28.33
C ILE A 657 -0.94 -7.37 -28.72
N ARG A 658 -1.91 -8.16 -29.19
CA ARG A 658 -1.70 -9.56 -29.61
C ARG A 658 -1.27 -9.63 -31.07
N THR A 659 -0.59 -10.72 -31.42
CA THR A 659 -0.17 -11.03 -32.80
C THR A 659 -0.99 -12.18 -33.39
N GLY A 660 -2.30 -12.13 -33.18
CA GLY A 660 -3.24 -13.21 -33.51
C GLY A 660 -3.77 -13.17 -34.96
N PRO A 661 -4.70 -14.09 -35.30
CA PRO A 661 -5.32 -14.16 -36.62
C PRO A 661 -6.09 -12.89 -36.99
N GLU A 662 -6.77 -12.27 -36.03
CA GLU A 662 -7.57 -11.06 -36.26
C GLU A 662 -6.68 -9.85 -36.58
N GLU A 663 -5.58 -9.66 -35.85
CA GLU A 663 -4.60 -8.61 -36.15
C GLU A 663 -3.89 -8.85 -37.48
N THR A 664 -3.57 -10.11 -37.77
CA THR A 664 -2.96 -10.51 -39.06
C THR A 664 -3.91 -10.20 -40.23
N LEU A 665 -5.20 -10.47 -40.08
CA LEU A 665 -6.22 -10.13 -41.06
C LEU A 665 -6.30 -8.60 -41.26
N MET A 666 -6.30 -7.83 -40.18
CA MET A 666 -6.33 -6.37 -40.23
C MET A 666 -5.13 -5.78 -40.99
N LEU A 667 -3.93 -6.33 -40.76
CA LEU A 667 -2.74 -5.94 -41.53
C LEU A 667 -2.90 -6.26 -43.02
N SER A 668 -3.39 -7.46 -43.34
CA SER A 668 -3.58 -7.87 -44.74
C SER A 668 -4.57 -6.98 -45.49
N MET A 669 -5.63 -6.49 -44.83
CA MET A 669 -6.58 -5.53 -45.40
C MET A 669 -5.95 -4.18 -45.71
N GLN A 670 -4.84 -3.83 -45.02
CA GLN A 670 -4.04 -2.64 -45.29
C GLN A 670 -2.88 -2.91 -46.27
N ASN A 671 -2.81 -4.11 -46.86
CA ASN A 671 -1.69 -4.59 -47.69
C ASN A 671 -0.35 -4.64 -46.96
N LEU A 672 -0.37 -4.91 -45.66
CA LEU A 672 0.80 -5.04 -44.80
C LEU A 672 0.93 -6.46 -44.24
N SER A 673 2.12 -6.78 -43.75
CA SER A 673 2.44 -7.98 -42.99
C SER A 673 3.18 -7.60 -41.70
N TRP A 674 3.36 -8.55 -40.79
CA TRP A 674 4.15 -8.35 -39.57
C TRP A 674 5.59 -7.91 -39.83
N ASP A 675 6.16 -8.29 -40.98
CA ASP A 675 7.54 -7.96 -41.38
C ASP A 675 7.62 -6.68 -42.23
N SER A 676 6.49 -6.01 -42.45
CA SER A 676 6.47 -4.72 -43.13
C SER A 676 7.06 -3.65 -42.23
N ILE A 677 7.82 -2.72 -42.80
CA ILE A 677 8.37 -1.53 -42.13
C ILE A 677 7.49 -0.33 -42.51
N PRO A 678 6.62 0.16 -41.61
CA PRO A 678 5.78 1.31 -41.88
C PRO A 678 6.62 2.58 -41.99
N LYS A 679 6.17 3.56 -42.76
CA LYS A 679 6.89 4.84 -42.89
C LYS A 679 6.88 5.59 -41.57
N ALA A 680 7.86 6.48 -41.38
CA ALA A 680 7.87 7.40 -40.26
C ALA A 680 6.54 8.15 -40.17
N GLU A 681 5.95 8.19 -38.96
CA GLU A 681 4.64 8.79 -38.63
C GLU A 681 3.41 8.10 -39.25
N GLU A 682 3.57 6.96 -39.91
CA GLU A 682 2.45 6.18 -40.44
C GLU A 682 1.81 5.33 -39.33
N ILE A 683 0.54 5.59 -39.00
CA ILE A 683 -0.21 4.81 -38.01
C ILE A 683 -0.77 3.56 -38.66
N ILE A 684 -0.38 2.40 -38.14
CA ILE A 684 -0.88 1.09 -38.57
C ILE A 684 -1.85 0.56 -37.53
N TYR A 685 -3.10 0.34 -37.95
CA TYR A 685 -4.13 -0.24 -37.08
C TYR A 685 -4.07 -1.77 -37.13
N LEU A 686 -4.17 -2.40 -35.98
CA LEU A 686 -4.15 -3.84 -35.78
C LEU A 686 -5.54 -4.38 -35.43
N ARG A 687 -6.46 -3.50 -35.04
CA ARG A 687 -7.86 -3.82 -34.78
C ARG A 687 -8.78 -2.80 -35.43
N GLU A 688 -10.00 -3.21 -35.72
CA GLU A 688 -11.06 -2.29 -36.15
C GLU A 688 -11.82 -1.69 -34.95
N ASN A 689 -12.01 -2.46 -33.87
CA ASN A 689 -12.62 -1.95 -32.64
C ASN A 689 -11.62 -1.14 -31.80
N SER A 690 -12.14 -0.15 -31.07
CA SER A 690 -11.39 0.79 -30.24
C SER A 690 -11.12 0.27 -28.81
N ASN A 691 -11.41 -1.02 -28.54
CA ASN A 691 -11.44 -1.53 -27.18
C ASN A 691 -10.03 -1.58 -26.56
N VAL A 692 -9.87 -1.01 -25.37
CA VAL A 692 -8.63 -1.13 -24.59
C VAL A 692 -8.32 -2.61 -24.29
N SER A 693 -9.35 -3.45 -24.12
CA SER A 693 -9.24 -4.89 -23.88
C SER A 693 -8.62 -5.69 -25.02
N THR A 694 -8.52 -5.12 -26.23
CA THR A 694 -7.88 -5.75 -27.40
C THR A 694 -6.52 -5.14 -27.73
N GLY A 695 -5.96 -4.34 -26.81
CA GLY A 695 -4.69 -3.64 -26.97
C GLY A 695 -4.82 -2.21 -27.49
N GLY A 696 -6.04 -1.68 -27.57
CA GLY A 696 -6.30 -0.28 -27.89
C GLY A 696 -5.69 0.71 -26.90
N ASP A 697 -5.57 1.96 -27.33
CA ASP A 697 -5.02 3.04 -26.52
C ASP A 697 -6.14 3.87 -25.90
N SER A 698 -5.95 4.21 -24.62
CA SER A 698 -6.77 5.14 -23.85
C SER A 698 -6.09 6.51 -23.83
N ILE A 699 -6.70 7.52 -24.44
CA ILE A 699 -6.14 8.88 -24.48
C ILE A 699 -7.06 9.81 -23.68
N ASP A 700 -6.55 10.45 -22.64
CA ASP A 700 -7.30 11.50 -21.93
C ASP A 700 -7.62 12.65 -22.88
N TYR A 701 -8.88 13.07 -22.88
CA TYR A 701 -9.41 14.11 -23.75
C TYR A 701 -10.35 15.04 -22.97
N THR A 702 -10.18 15.09 -21.64
CA THR A 702 -11.11 15.76 -20.73
C THR A 702 -11.14 17.26 -20.97
N GLU A 703 -9.98 17.89 -21.13
CA GLU A 703 -9.88 19.35 -21.33
C GLU A 703 -10.16 19.74 -22.78
N GLU A 704 -9.79 18.89 -23.74
CA GLU A 704 -9.94 19.15 -25.17
C GLU A 704 -11.38 18.96 -25.66
N MET A 705 -12.22 18.22 -24.92
CA MET A 705 -13.59 17.94 -25.32
C MET A 705 -14.50 19.18 -25.21
N ASP A 706 -15.26 19.45 -26.28
CA ASP A 706 -16.24 20.54 -26.33
C ASP A 706 -17.32 20.38 -25.25
N ASP A 707 -17.60 21.47 -24.54
CA ASP A 707 -18.57 21.50 -23.44
C ASP A 707 -19.97 21.06 -23.88
N TYR A 708 -20.34 21.24 -25.16
CA TYR A 708 -21.59 20.73 -25.71
C TYR A 708 -21.74 19.22 -25.51
N PHE A 709 -20.68 18.44 -25.75
CA PHE A 709 -20.75 16.98 -25.56
C PHE A 709 -20.73 16.58 -24.09
N LYS A 710 -20.06 17.38 -23.24
CA LYS A 710 -20.12 17.19 -21.79
C LYS A 710 -21.54 17.42 -21.27
N GLU A 711 -22.21 18.48 -21.74
CA GLU A 711 -23.61 18.77 -21.42
C GLU A 711 -24.57 17.68 -21.92
N ILE A 712 -24.35 17.14 -23.12
CA ILE A 712 -25.14 16.01 -23.64
C ILE A 712 -24.94 14.76 -22.77
N ALA A 713 -23.71 14.45 -22.38
CA ALA A 713 -23.42 13.31 -21.52
C ALA A 713 -24.17 13.44 -20.17
N ILE A 714 -24.10 14.61 -19.54
CA ILE A 714 -24.83 14.92 -18.29
C ILE A 714 -26.34 14.80 -18.49
N ARG A 715 -26.89 15.37 -19.57
CA ARG A 715 -28.33 15.28 -19.85
C ARG A 715 -28.77 13.83 -20.04
N ALA A 716 -27.96 13.01 -20.71
CA ALA A 716 -28.26 11.60 -20.90
C ALA A 716 -28.31 10.82 -19.58
N THR A 717 -27.38 11.10 -18.66
CA THR A 717 -27.40 10.48 -17.31
C THR A 717 -28.57 10.97 -16.47
N GLN A 718 -28.95 12.24 -16.59
CA GLN A 718 -30.13 12.80 -15.91
C GLN A 718 -31.44 12.17 -16.38
N VAL A 719 -31.58 11.98 -17.69
CA VAL A 719 -32.77 11.33 -18.29
C VAL A 719 -32.97 9.91 -17.75
N LEU A 720 -31.88 9.18 -17.49
CA LEU A 720 -31.93 7.84 -16.91
C LEU A 720 -31.78 7.82 -15.39
N ASP A 721 -31.63 8.95 -14.70
CA ASP A 721 -31.31 9.04 -13.27
C ASP A 721 -30.10 8.16 -12.86
N ALA A 722 -29.08 8.09 -13.71
CA ALA A 722 -27.84 7.37 -13.45
C ALA A 722 -26.83 8.28 -12.74
N LYS A 723 -26.30 7.87 -11.59
CA LYS A 723 -25.39 8.71 -10.80
C LYS A 723 -23.93 8.53 -11.17
N ILE A 724 -23.50 7.29 -11.38
CA ILE A 724 -22.18 6.96 -11.92
C ILE A 724 -22.39 6.25 -13.25
N CYS A 725 -21.97 6.88 -14.35
CA CYS A 725 -22.26 6.36 -15.68
C CYS A 725 -21.13 6.62 -16.67
N GLY A 726 -20.79 5.61 -17.45
CA GLY A 726 -20.00 5.76 -18.67
C GLY A 726 -20.91 6.03 -19.85
N VAL A 727 -20.76 7.17 -20.52
CA VAL A 727 -21.52 7.53 -21.72
C VAL A 727 -20.60 7.44 -22.93
N ASP A 728 -20.96 6.61 -23.90
CA ASP A 728 -20.20 6.45 -25.14
C ASP A 728 -20.81 7.29 -26.26
N ILE A 729 -20.04 8.26 -26.75
CA ILE A 729 -20.48 9.19 -27.79
C ILE A 729 -19.52 9.08 -28.98
N ILE A 730 -20.08 8.89 -30.18
CA ILE A 730 -19.31 9.07 -31.41
C ILE A 730 -19.40 10.52 -31.84
N VAL A 731 -18.24 11.15 -32.05
CA VAL A 731 -18.09 12.54 -32.48
C VAL A 731 -17.36 12.59 -33.82
N PRO A 732 -17.84 13.34 -34.83
CA PRO A 732 -17.18 13.43 -36.14
C PRO A 732 -15.73 13.98 -36.05
N ARG A 733 -14.82 13.41 -36.87
CA ARG A 733 -13.36 13.66 -36.80
C ARG A 733 -12.89 15.06 -37.22
N GLU A 734 -13.51 15.64 -38.25
CA GLU A 734 -12.97 16.82 -38.93
C GLU A 734 -13.58 18.14 -38.48
N THR A 735 -14.84 18.10 -38.01
CA THR A 735 -15.57 19.25 -37.47
C THR A 735 -16.47 18.76 -36.36
N ILE A 736 -16.46 19.46 -35.21
CA ILE A 736 -17.44 19.26 -34.15
C ILE A 736 -18.79 19.70 -34.69
N ASP A 737 -19.47 18.76 -35.34
CA ASP A 737 -20.80 18.94 -35.89
C ASP A 737 -21.80 18.42 -34.85
N ARG A 738 -22.46 19.38 -34.21
CA ARG A 738 -23.43 19.14 -33.14
C ARG A 738 -24.62 18.31 -33.60
N ASP A 739 -24.87 18.20 -34.90
CA ASP A 739 -26.00 17.46 -35.45
C ASP A 739 -25.62 16.03 -35.92
N LYS A 740 -24.33 15.69 -35.93
CA LYS A 740 -23.82 14.40 -36.42
C LYS A 740 -23.20 13.51 -35.35
N HIS A 741 -23.25 13.92 -34.08
CA HIS A 741 -22.90 13.05 -32.96
C HIS A 741 -24.02 12.03 -32.69
N ALA A 742 -23.69 10.95 -32.00
CA ALA A 742 -24.71 10.07 -31.43
C ALA A 742 -24.20 9.38 -30.17
N ILE A 743 -25.09 9.24 -29.18
CA ILE A 743 -24.85 8.38 -28.02
C ILE A 743 -25.07 6.93 -28.44
N ILE A 744 -24.04 6.11 -28.28
CA ILE A 744 -24.04 4.71 -28.66
C ILE A 744 -24.52 3.82 -27.52
N GLU A 745 -24.06 4.11 -26.30
CA GLU A 745 -24.31 3.28 -25.12
C GLU A 745 -24.16 4.11 -23.83
N LEU A 746 -24.95 3.75 -22.81
CA LEU A 746 -24.75 4.16 -21.42
C LEU A 746 -24.46 2.92 -20.58
N ASN A 747 -23.44 3.01 -19.74
CA ASN A 747 -22.91 1.91 -18.95
C ASN A 747 -22.94 2.26 -17.47
N PHE A 748 -23.69 1.49 -16.68
CA PHE A 748 -23.83 1.69 -15.23
C PHE A 748 -22.67 1.13 -14.40
N ASN A 749 -21.79 0.33 -15.02
CA ASN A 749 -20.56 -0.17 -14.40
C ASN A 749 -19.35 0.24 -15.25
N PRO A 750 -19.04 1.54 -15.34
CA PRO A 750 -17.95 2.00 -16.18
C PRO A 750 -16.59 1.51 -15.63
N ALA A 751 -15.72 1.04 -16.53
CA ALA A 751 -14.33 0.77 -16.19
C ALA A 751 -13.61 2.09 -15.93
N MET A 752 -13.12 2.29 -14.70
CA MET A 752 -12.55 3.57 -14.27
C MET A 752 -11.03 3.61 -14.38
N HIS A 753 -10.37 2.45 -14.27
CA HIS A 753 -8.92 2.35 -14.33
C HIS A 753 -8.33 2.95 -15.62
N MET A 754 -9.06 2.89 -16.75
CA MET A 754 -8.64 3.49 -18.02
C MET A 754 -8.63 5.03 -18.01
N HIS A 755 -9.40 5.67 -17.14
CA HIS A 755 -9.36 7.12 -16.90
C HIS A 755 -8.28 7.48 -15.87
N CYS A 756 -8.02 6.59 -14.90
CA CYS A 756 -6.97 6.78 -13.90
C CYS A 756 -5.57 6.62 -14.49
N PHE A 757 -5.40 5.71 -15.46
CA PHE A 757 -4.12 5.38 -16.07
C PHE A 757 -4.27 5.30 -17.60
N PRO A 758 -4.47 6.45 -18.28
CA PRO A 758 -4.51 6.48 -19.73
C PRO A 758 -3.12 6.15 -20.32
N TYR A 759 -3.10 5.59 -21.52
CA TYR A 759 -1.87 5.44 -22.30
C TYR A 759 -1.22 6.79 -22.60
N GLN A 760 -2.04 7.81 -22.85
CA GLN A 760 -1.58 9.17 -23.12
C GLN A 760 -2.51 10.20 -22.46
N GLY A 761 -1.92 11.26 -21.91
CA GLY A 761 -2.65 12.38 -21.30
C GLY A 761 -2.63 12.33 -19.77
N GLU A 762 -3.50 13.12 -19.13
CA GLU A 762 -3.48 13.30 -17.68
C GLU A 762 -4.21 12.17 -16.94
N GLN A 763 -3.60 11.65 -15.87
CA GLN A 763 -4.25 10.70 -14.96
C GLN A 763 -5.37 11.40 -14.17
N LYS A 764 -6.58 10.82 -14.17
CA LYS A 764 -7.71 11.38 -13.41
C LYS A 764 -7.90 10.63 -12.09
N LYS A 765 -8.00 11.37 -10.98
CA LYS A 765 -8.20 10.83 -9.62
C LYS A 765 -9.68 10.40 -9.39
N ILE A 766 -10.17 9.43 -10.15
CA ILE A 766 -11.60 9.05 -10.16
C ILE A 766 -12.07 8.42 -8.83
N GLY A 767 -11.22 7.62 -8.17
CA GLY A 767 -11.59 7.02 -6.89
C GLY A 767 -11.89 8.08 -5.82
N ASP A 768 -11.09 9.15 -5.76
CA ASP A 768 -11.37 10.32 -4.91
C ASP A 768 -12.75 10.93 -5.21
N LYS A 769 -13.10 11.11 -6.49
CA LYS A 769 -14.39 11.69 -6.91
C LYS A 769 -15.59 10.84 -6.50
N ILE A 770 -15.46 9.52 -6.56
CA ILE A 770 -16.53 8.63 -6.08
C ILE A 770 -16.65 8.74 -4.57
N LEU A 771 -15.53 8.74 -3.85
CA LEU A 771 -15.54 8.84 -2.40
C LEU A 771 -16.05 10.20 -1.91
N ASP A 772 -15.79 11.29 -2.65
CA ASP A 772 -16.44 12.59 -2.43
C ASP A 772 -17.95 12.42 -2.54
N PHE A 773 -18.44 11.93 -3.68
CA PHE A 773 -19.88 11.72 -3.91
C PHE A 773 -20.57 10.82 -2.86
N LEU A 774 -19.87 9.83 -2.32
CA LEU A 774 -20.40 8.90 -1.34
C LEU A 774 -20.49 9.47 0.08
N PHE A 775 -19.53 10.32 0.47
CA PHE A 775 -19.35 10.80 1.84
C PHE A 775 -19.48 12.31 2.03
N ASP A 776 -19.81 13.06 0.97
CA ASP A 776 -20.16 14.49 1.01
C ASP A 776 -21.52 14.78 1.67
#